data_AF-A0A381XIC3-F1
#
_entry.id   AF-A0A381XIC3-F1
#
_cell.length_a   1.000
_cell.length_b   1.000
_cell.length_c   1.000
_cell.angle_alpha   90.00
_cell.angle_beta   90.00
_cell.angle_gamma   90.00
#
_symmetry.space_group_name_H-M   'P 1'
#
loop_
_entity.id
_entity.type
_entity.pdbx_description
1 polymer ?
#
loop_
_entity_poly.entity_id
_entity_poly.type
_entity_poly.pdbx_seq_one_letter_code
_entity_poly.pdbx_strand_id
1 'polypeptide(L)'
;MRKYIYIVLYMVSSVYAAYLRDIPITVHQPDGSVIECYATGDEYYNWLHDKDGYTIIQSQSDGYYYYAERDGELLKPSQYRMNEINPGSFGFEKWLKISVRMLKERRNNWFRDTEGRDAPSSGVVNNLNIFIRFADEYEFVTPRSYYDQPYNKEEGPSLKHYFRELSYDTLTVNTPHYPVCDLSTNISYQDSLPRSYYQPYNLVSNPDGYQGGDNGEDRRFREHTLLKSAIEFIKSEIPDTLVVDSDGDGYVDNTSFLISGSPGGWASLLWPHRWSLYSYDVDINGSLVDSYNFNLAGDPTYFNVGVLCHEFGHSLGAPDLYHYSYDGKVPVGGWDLMEANSDPPQYMSAFMKWKYCNWIECPIIESTGVYSLNSGQSPGNNCYRINSPYSPYNDLTGTTEEYFVVEYRKKEGIYEVGTPGNDSGLLAYRVNTVVGDGNADGPPDELYVYRPGGSLTSNGDISRAPFNQTSGRTEFNDSTIPSCFLTNGEPGGVNIIDIGNADNTIQFTYQTLSLFSDITNITDEGDGDGVLNPGDDATLQIFISNPLPNYDVNNVTGVLSTVEENVIIDNGEISFEDLTFDNPEDSAIVNVTFLPDAQLGDIPFTFQITAEYEENESEFNYSVEYHFNVAISLNQTGFPYGTTDQVRTSPAVKDINGDGIQEIIFGEDIGLLHVLGPTGVELPGFPFNLGGDDIWGSPAVADLEGDGDVEIIIGSKNKHLFVLNADGSIQVDYDAEQFLMGTPALGDIDGDGELEIVFGGYTSPGKLFAVNPDGSNVPGFPYDLGEKIQRGVALTDFNGNGRVDIVCGTDSGHLWLIYDDLTVAAGFPFEVSGDFRTAPSILDTNGEKIIFSGNNDNNFYAISNEGGLRFQVETGDDVNTSPGFIETEYGIGIFFGSDDGFIYGINLNGDPLPGWPIDLNASVHSSPVFSDLDG
;
A
#
# COMPACT_ATOMS: atom_id res chain seq x y z
N MET A 1 7.21 49.98 0.75
CA MET A 1 6.76 49.13 -0.37
C MET A 1 6.41 47.76 0.19
N ARG A 2 5.13 47.50 0.43
CA ARG A 2 4.63 46.15 0.79
C ARG A 2 4.28 45.45 -0.52
N LYS A 3 4.96 44.35 -0.84
CA LYS A 3 4.58 43.44 -1.93
C LYS A 3 3.52 42.50 -1.38
N TYR A 4 2.32 42.54 -1.96
CA TYR A 4 1.29 41.55 -1.74
C TYR A 4 1.63 40.33 -2.58
N ILE A 5 1.76 39.16 -1.93
CA ILE A 5 1.80 37.86 -2.57
C ILE A 5 0.33 37.47 -2.77
N TYR A 6 -0.12 37.41 -4.01
CA TYR A 6 -1.40 36.76 -4.35
C TYR A 6 -1.11 35.27 -4.46
N ILE A 7 -1.54 34.50 -3.46
CA ILE A 7 -1.68 33.05 -3.59
C ILE A 7 -2.99 32.82 -4.35
N VAL A 8 -2.88 32.50 -5.64
CA VAL A 8 -4.00 31.98 -6.42
C VAL A 8 -3.96 30.47 -6.23
N LEU A 9 -4.83 29.96 -5.36
CA LEU A 9 -5.15 28.53 -5.28
C LEU A 9 -5.95 28.17 -6.54
N TYR A 10 -5.31 27.49 -7.49
CA TYR A 10 -6.04 26.72 -8.50
C TYR A 10 -6.42 25.39 -7.85
N MET A 11 -7.69 25.24 -7.43
CA MET A 11 -8.25 23.91 -7.20
C MET A 11 -8.58 23.30 -8.56
N VAL A 12 -7.76 22.34 -8.98
CA VAL A 12 -8.08 21.45 -10.11
C VAL A 12 -9.14 20.48 -9.60
N SER A 13 -10.36 20.59 -10.10
CA SER A 13 -11.38 19.56 -9.92
C SER A 13 -11.23 18.60 -11.10
N SER A 14 -10.66 17.43 -10.83
CA SER A 14 -10.75 16.30 -11.77
C SER A 14 -12.18 15.78 -11.69
N VAL A 15 -12.99 16.06 -12.71
CA VAL A 15 -14.31 15.47 -12.89
C VAL A 15 -14.13 14.19 -13.72
N TYR A 16 -14.67 13.07 -13.24
CA TYR A 16 -14.58 11.75 -13.87
C TYR A 16 -15.77 11.55 -14.83
N ALA A 17 -15.60 10.83 -15.95
CA ALA A 17 -16.53 10.84 -17.10
C ALA A 17 -17.71 9.89 -16.96
N ALA A 18 -18.88 10.32 -17.49
CA ALA A 18 -20.28 9.81 -17.42
C ALA A 18 -20.77 9.29 -16.06
N TYR A 19 -19.91 8.58 -15.35
CA TYR A 19 -19.93 8.38 -13.93
C TYR A 19 -19.84 9.72 -13.19
N LEU A 20 -20.99 10.28 -12.82
CA LEU A 20 -21.03 11.41 -11.93
C LEU A 20 -20.60 10.96 -10.55
N ARG A 21 -19.68 11.69 -9.92
CA ARG A 21 -19.15 11.35 -8.59
C ARG A 21 -19.40 12.47 -7.61
N ASP A 22 -19.85 12.09 -6.42
CA ASP A 22 -20.06 12.97 -5.28
C ASP A 22 -20.94 14.19 -5.64
N ILE A 23 -21.98 13.98 -6.45
CA ILE A 23 -22.92 15.04 -6.81
C ILE A 23 -23.75 15.37 -5.57
N PRO A 24 -23.70 16.59 -5.04
CA PRO A 24 -24.48 16.95 -3.86
C PRO A 24 -25.97 16.83 -4.16
N ILE A 25 -26.69 16.02 -3.37
CA ILE A 25 -28.13 15.83 -3.46
C ILE A 25 -28.77 16.06 -2.10
N THR A 26 -29.83 16.85 -2.10
CA THR A 26 -30.70 17.03 -0.94
C THR A 26 -31.93 16.13 -1.08
N VAL A 27 -32.15 15.22 -0.12
CA VAL A 27 -33.37 14.39 -0.05
C VAL A 27 -34.19 14.72 1.19
N HIS A 28 -35.51 14.54 1.11
CA HIS A 28 -36.45 14.80 2.20
C HIS A 28 -36.97 13.49 2.80
N GLN A 29 -36.89 13.37 4.12
CA GLN A 29 -37.54 12.30 4.86
C GLN A 29 -39.06 12.52 4.93
N PRO A 30 -39.87 11.47 5.15
CA PRO A 30 -41.33 11.58 5.29
C PRO A 30 -41.82 12.53 6.40
N ASP A 31 -41.01 12.78 7.44
CA ASP A 31 -41.31 13.77 8.49
C ASP A 31 -40.91 15.22 8.14
N GLY A 32 -40.38 15.43 6.93
CA GLY A 32 -39.92 16.73 6.45
C GLY A 32 -38.50 17.09 6.84
N SER A 33 -37.78 16.25 7.60
CA SER A 33 -36.35 16.46 7.83
C SER A 33 -35.54 16.31 6.54
N VAL A 34 -34.42 17.02 6.47
CA VAL A 34 -33.58 17.14 5.28
C VAL A 34 -32.31 16.33 5.48
N ILE A 35 -31.93 15.58 4.45
CA ILE A 35 -30.67 14.86 4.36
C ILE A 35 -29.84 15.47 3.23
N GLU A 36 -28.64 15.93 3.57
CA GLU A 36 -27.61 16.23 2.60
C GLU A 36 -26.80 14.97 2.36
N CYS A 37 -26.76 14.52 1.11
CA CYS A 37 -26.04 13.33 0.69
C CYS A 37 -25.42 13.57 -0.68
N TYR A 38 -24.84 12.53 -1.25
CA TYR A 38 -24.23 12.55 -2.56
C TYR A 38 -24.80 11.45 -3.42
N ALA A 39 -24.99 11.73 -4.70
CA ALA A 39 -25.25 10.70 -5.69
C ALA A 39 -23.99 10.43 -6.49
N THR A 40 -23.71 9.16 -6.70
CA THR A 40 -22.60 8.68 -7.51
C THR A 40 -23.08 7.56 -8.42
N GLY A 41 -22.58 7.53 -9.64
CA GLY A 41 -22.83 6.47 -10.61
C GLY A 41 -23.00 6.96 -12.03
N ASP A 42 -23.34 6.02 -12.90
CA ASP A 42 -23.51 6.18 -14.35
C ASP A 42 -24.96 5.87 -14.76
N GLU A 43 -25.19 5.74 -16.06
CA GLU A 43 -26.47 5.39 -16.66
C GLU A 43 -26.98 3.99 -16.30
N TYR A 44 -26.10 3.05 -15.96
CA TYR A 44 -26.45 1.67 -15.65
C TYR A 44 -26.78 1.48 -14.17
N TYR A 45 -26.05 2.20 -13.31
CA TYR A 45 -26.20 2.13 -11.87
C TYR A 45 -25.69 3.39 -11.16
N ASN A 46 -26.62 4.06 -10.48
CA ASN A 46 -26.34 5.12 -9.52
C ASN A 46 -26.91 4.79 -8.14
N TRP A 47 -26.30 5.36 -7.10
CA TRP A 47 -26.72 5.20 -5.72
C TRP A 47 -26.44 6.47 -4.91
N LEU A 48 -27.13 6.60 -3.78
CA LEU A 48 -26.82 7.63 -2.79
C LEU A 48 -25.82 7.12 -1.77
N HIS A 49 -24.96 8.02 -1.30
CA HIS A 49 -24.09 7.78 -0.16
C HIS A 49 -23.88 9.06 0.65
N ASP A 50 -23.39 8.91 1.88
CA ASP A 50 -22.94 10.07 2.67
C ASP A 50 -21.53 10.52 2.27
N LYS A 51 -21.03 11.59 2.89
CA LYS A 51 -19.69 12.16 2.61
C LYS A 51 -18.53 11.16 2.80
N ASP A 52 -18.75 10.10 3.58
CA ASP A 52 -17.71 9.14 3.96
C ASP A 52 -17.78 7.86 3.12
N GLY A 53 -18.74 7.79 2.18
CA GLY A 53 -18.92 6.72 1.20
C GLY A 53 -19.90 5.63 1.60
N TYR A 54 -20.70 5.81 2.67
CA TYR A 54 -21.67 4.78 3.08
C TYR A 54 -22.96 4.88 2.28
N THR A 55 -23.34 3.80 1.60
CA THR A 55 -24.52 3.74 0.72
C THR A 55 -25.83 3.92 1.50
N ILE A 56 -26.76 4.70 0.96
CA ILE A 56 -28.05 5.08 1.57
C ILE A 56 -29.19 4.65 0.65
N ILE A 57 -30.14 3.86 1.15
CA ILE A 57 -31.29 3.36 0.39
C ILE A 57 -32.61 3.82 1.02
N GLN A 58 -33.60 4.17 0.19
CA GLN A 58 -34.94 4.49 0.66
C GLN A 58 -35.75 3.21 0.92
N SER A 59 -36.34 3.12 2.11
CA SER A 59 -37.23 2.03 2.47
C SER A 59 -38.59 2.16 1.78
N GLN A 60 -39.02 1.06 1.16
CA GLN A 60 -40.32 0.96 0.49
C GLN A 60 -41.50 0.86 1.48
N SER A 61 -41.26 0.50 2.75
CA SER A 61 -42.33 0.30 3.73
C SER A 61 -42.79 1.60 4.40
N ASP A 62 -41.87 2.55 4.61
CA ASP A 62 -42.13 3.77 5.36
C ASP A 62 -41.62 5.06 4.67
N GLY A 63 -40.86 4.94 3.58
CA GLY A 63 -40.35 6.08 2.80
C GLY A 63 -39.10 6.75 3.37
N TYR A 64 -38.59 6.28 4.52
CA TYR A 64 -37.39 6.82 5.16
C TYR A 64 -36.10 6.30 4.49
N TYR A 65 -35.03 7.09 4.54
CA TYR A 65 -33.68 6.71 4.08
C TYR A 65 -32.86 6.10 5.21
N TYR A 66 -32.24 4.95 4.93
CA TYR A 66 -31.44 4.14 5.85
C TYR A 66 -30.06 3.85 5.25
N TYR A 67 -29.07 3.55 6.10
CA TYR A 67 -27.83 2.93 5.60
C TYR A 67 -28.14 1.57 4.99
N ALA A 68 -27.50 1.25 3.87
CA ALA A 68 -27.75 0.02 3.13
C ALA A 68 -26.99 -1.18 3.71
N GLU A 69 -27.62 -2.34 3.66
CA GLU A 69 -27.02 -3.65 3.96
C GLU A 69 -27.14 -4.57 2.74
N ARG A 70 -26.21 -5.53 2.64
CA ARG A 70 -26.22 -6.53 1.57
C ARG A 70 -27.33 -7.56 1.82
N ASP A 71 -28.08 -7.90 0.77
CA ASP A 71 -29.11 -8.94 0.77
C ASP A 71 -28.93 -9.83 -0.47
N GLY A 72 -28.01 -10.79 -0.37
CA GLY A 72 -27.56 -11.56 -1.52
C GLY A 72 -26.88 -10.67 -2.56
N GLU A 73 -27.48 -10.57 -3.75
CA GLU A 73 -26.99 -9.73 -4.85
C GLU A 73 -27.55 -8.31 -4.87
N LEU A 74 -28.56 -8.04 -4.04
CA LEU A 74 -29.25 -6.77 -3.90
C LEU A 74 -28.83 -6.03 -2.62
N LEU A 75 -29.35 -4.81 -2.47
CA LEU A 75 -29.24 -4.01 -1.26
C LEU A 75 -30.61 -3.90 -0.59
N LYS A 76 -30.61 -3.86 0.74
CA LYS A 76 -31.80 -3.57 1.55
C LYS A 76 -31.55 -2.46 2.57
N PRO A 77 -32.60 -1.75 3.03
CA PRO A 77 -32.49 -0.84 4.17
C PRO A 77 -32.07 -1.59 5.44
N SER A 78 -31.11 -1.03 6.19
CA SER A 78 -30.80 -1.47 7.55
C SER A 78 -31.87 -1.03 8.55
N GLN A 79 -31.64 -1.33 9.83
CA GLN A 79 -32.46 -0.80 10.93
C GLN A 79 -32.12 0.65 11.34
N TYR A 80 -31.03 1.23 10.83
CA TYR A 80 -30.51 2.53 11.25
C TYR A 80 -30.79 3.61 10.21
N ARG A 81 -31.53 4.65 10.61
CA ARG A 81 -31.82 5.76 9.69
C ARG A 81 -30.58 6.63 9.52
N MET A 82 -30.54 7.30 8.38
CA MET A 82 -29.51 8.28 8.09
C MET A 82 -29.52 9.38 9.18
N ASN A 83 -28.33 9.76 9.67
CA ASN A 83 -28.08 10.66 10.80
C ASN A 83 -28.40 10.14 12.23
N GLU A 84 -28.82 8.89 12.43
CA GLU A 84 -29.03 8.34 13.79
C GLU A 84 -27.76 7.80 14.44
N ILE A 85 -26.78 7.37 13.64
CA ILE A 85 -25.55 6.71 14.09
C ILE A 85 -24.31 7.19 13.32
N ASN A 86 -23.12 6.86 13.81
CA ASN A 86 -21.89 6.85 13.01
C ASN A 86 -21.72 5.47 12.37
N PRO A 87 -21.92 5.30 11.05
CA PRO A 87 -21.93 3.99 10.39
C PRO A 87 -20.60 3.21 10.52
N GLY A 88 -19.46 3.91 10.61
CA GLY A 88 -18.15 3.25 10.77
C GLY A 88 -18.00 2.50 12.09
N SER A 89 -18.68 2.96 13.16
CA SER A 89 -18.67 2.29 14.46
C SER A 89 -19.55 1.03 14.51
N PHE A 90 -20.34 0.78 13.46
CA PHE A 90 -21.27 -0.35 13.36
C PHE A 90 -20.91 -1.33 12.24
N GLY A 91 -19.71 -1.19 11.64
CA GLY A 91 -19.19 -2.16 10.67
C GLY A 91 -19.84 -2.13 9.30
N PHE A 92 -20.48 -1.02 8.91
CA PHE A 92 -21.00 -0.87 7.55
C PHE A 92 -19.87 -0.86 6.51
N GLU A 93 -20.10 -1.53 5.38
CA GLU A 93 -19.21 -1.46 4.22
C GLU A 93 -19.36 -0.10 3.52
N LYS A 94 -18.22 0.52 3.18
CA LYS A 94 -18.21 1.70 2.30
C LYS A 94 -18.39 1.28 0.84
N TRP A 95 -18.97 2.15 0.04
CA TRP A 95 -19.18 1.99 -1.39
C TRP A 95 -19.94 0.72 -1.77
N LEU A 96 -20.87 0.30 -0.89
CA LEU A 96 -21.66 -0.90 -1.06
C LEU A 96 -22.60 -0.78 -2.27
N LYS A 97 -22.49 -1.70 -3.23
CA LYS A 97 -23.31 -1.77 -4.46
C LYS A 97 -23.99 -3.14 -4.62
N ILE A 98 -24.92 -3.23 -5.57
CA ILE A 98 -25.41 -4.52 -6.09
C ILE A 98 -24.25 -5.34 -6.69
N SER A 99 -24.45 -6.66 -6.86
CA SER A 99 -23.39 -7.53 -7.38
C SER A 99 -22.98 -7.20 -8.82
N VAL A 100 -21.73 -7.53 -9.18
CA VAL A 100 -21.19 -7.38 -10.55
C VAL A 100 -22.06 -8.11 -11.58
N ARG A 101 -22.59 -9.30 -11.24
CA ARG A 101 -23.51 -10.03 -12.13
C ARG A 101 -24.76 -9.21 -12.43
N MET A 102 -25.35 -8.58 -11.42
CA MET A 102 -26.54 -7.74 -11.62
C MET A 102 -26.22 -6.49 -12.42
N LEU A 103 -25.06 -5.85 -12.23
CA LEU A 103 -24.62 -4.73 -13.08
C LEU A 103 -24.51 -5.16 -14.56
N LYS A 104 -23.89 -6.32 -14.82
CA LYS A 104 -23.77 -6.89 -16.18
C LYS A 104 -25.14 -7.24 -16.78
N GLU A 105 -26.06 -7.82 -16.00
CA GLU A 105 -27.42 -8.09 -16.45
C GLU A 105 -28.20 -6.80 -16.77
N ARG A 106 -28.03 -5.73 -15.98
CA ARG A 106 -28.61 -4.41 -16.29
C ARG A 106 -28.12 -3.90 -17.63
N ARG A 107 -26.81 -3.93 -17.86
CA ARG A 107 -26.16 -3.45 -19.09
C ARG A 107 -26.59 -4.25 -20.34
N ASN A 108 -26.56 -5.57 -20.27
CA ASN A 108 -26.91 -6.42 -21.42
C ASN A 108 -28.37 -6.22 -21.90
N ASN A 109 -29.25 -5.72 -21.04
CA ASN A 109 -30.62 -5.37 -21.42
C ASN A 109 -30.72 -4.01 -22.15
N TRP A 110 -29.71 -3.14 -22.05
CA TRP A 110 -29.68 -1.83 -22.71
C TRP A 110 -29.11 -1.88 -24.13
N PHE A 111 -28.10 -2.71 -24.40
CA PHE A 111 -27.34 -2.75 -25.67
C PHE A 111 -27.80 -3.80 -26.67
N ARG A 112 -29.10 -4.12 -26.70
CA ARG A 112 -29.50 -5.38 -27.34
C ARG A 112 -29.36 -5.43 -28.87
N ASP A 113 -29.03 -4.35 -29.59
CA ASP A 113 -28.93 -4.38 -31.07
C ASP A 113 -28.03 -3.30 -31.75
N THR A 114 -27.11 -2.58 -31.08
CA THR A 114 -26.28 -1.53 -31.73
C THR A 114 -24.87 -2.03 -32.08
N GLU A 115 -24.66 -2.58 -33.29
CA GLU A 115 -23.33 -2.77 -33.89
C GLU A 115 -23.01 -1.58 -34.81
N GLY A 116 -22.08 -0.70 -34.44
CA GLY A 116 -21.58 0.38 -35.31
C GLY A 116 -21.51 1.76 -34.65
N ARG A 117 -21.17 2.78 -35.46
CA ARG A 117 -21.26 4.20 -35.07
C ARG A 117 -22.67 4.70 -35.39
N ASP A 118 -23.28 5.49 -34.51
CA ASP A 118 -24.56 6.14 -34.79
C ASP A 118 -24.39 7.37 -35.69
N ALA A 119 -23.20 7.98 -35.68
CA ALA A 119 -22.89 9.18 -36.43
C ALA A 119 -21.57 9.03 -37.21
N PRO A 120 -21.44 9.70 -38.37
CA PRO A 120 -20.18 9.72 -39.10
C PRO A 120 -19.11 10.49 -38.33
N SER A 121 -17.87 10.00 -38.39
CA SER A 121 -16.71 10.68 -37.79
C SER A 121 -16.13 11.80 -38.64
N SER A 122 -16.76 12.15 -39.78
CA SER A 122 -16.34 13.26 -40.64
C SER A 122 -17.54 13.90 -41.33
N GLY A 123 -17.37 15.12 -41.84
CA GLY A 123 -18.43 15.92 -42.44
C GLY A 123 -19.15 16.78 -41.42
N VAL A 124 -20.46 16.96 -41.61
CA VAL A 124 -21.31 17.80 -40.75
C VAL A 124 -22.37 16.92 -40.11
N VAL A 125 -22.40 16.87 -38.78
CA VAL A 125 -23.44 16.19 -37.99
C VAL A 125 -24.33 17.25 -37.36
N ASN A 126 -25.66 17.07 -37.45
CA ASN A 126 -26.64 17.94 -36.82
C ASN A 126 -27.23 17.27 -35.57
N ASN A 127 -26.59 17.45 -34.41
CA ASN A 127 -27.06 16.95 -33.11
C ASN A 127 -28.34 17.69 -32.68
N LEU A 128 -29.51 17.08 -32.82
CA LEU A 128 -30.77 17.74 -32.50
C LEU A 128 -30.92 17.85 -30.98
N ASN A 129 -31.07 19.04 -30.41
CA ASN A 129 -31.28 19.18 -28.97
C ASN A 129 -32.71 19.62 -28.63
N ILE A 130 -33.46 18.77 -27.92
CA ILE A 130 -34.88 18.95 -27.60
C ILE A 130 -35.05 19.24 -26.10
N PHE A 131 -35.59 20.41 -25.77
CA PHE A 131 -35.80 20.83 -24.39
C PHE A 131 -37.14 20.34 -23.86
N ILE A 132 -37.13 19.75 -22.66
CA ILE A 132 -38.31 19.12 -22.04
C ILE A 132 -38.50 19.63 -20.61
N ARG A 133 -39.75 19.88 -20.22
CA ARG A 133 -40.17 20.10 -18.82
C ARG A 133 -41.45 19.33 -18.49
N PHE A 134 -41.77 19.21 -17.22
CA PHE A 134 -42.94 18.46 -16.75
C PHE A 134 -44.16 19.34 -16.46
N ALA A 135 -45.33 18.71 -16.26
CA ALA A 135 -46.61 19.41 -16.08
C ALA A 135 -46.63 20.35 -14.86
N ASP A 136 -45.90 19.99 -13.81
CA ASP A 136 -45.78 20.70 -12.53
C ASP A 136 -44.64 21.73 -12.50
N GLU A 137 -43.97 21.97 -13.63
CA GLU A 137 -42.81 22.84 -13.72
C GLU A 137 -43.08 24.12 -14.50
N TYR A 138 -42.42 25.19 -14.07
CA TYR A 138 -42.37 26.43 -14.83
C TYR A 138 -41.42 26.31 -16.02
N GLU A 139 -41.60 27.19 -17.00
CA GLU A 139 -40.70 27.29 -18.15
C GLU A 139 -39.27 27.67 -17.72
N PHE A 140 -38.29 27.30 -18.55
CA PHE A 140 -36.89 27.63 -18.35
C PHE A 140 -36.67 29.12 -18.09
N VAL A 141 -36.16 29.44 -16.90
CA VAL A 141 -35.80 30.82 -16.52
C VAL A 141 -34.47 31.27 -17.14
N THR A 142 -33.60 30.30 -17.44
CA THR A 142 -32.29 30.53 -18.04
C THR A 142 -32.44 30.64 -19.56
N PRO A 143 -31.93 31.72 -20.20
CA PRO A 143 -32.11 31.96 -21.62
C PRO A 143 -31.44 30.88 -22.48
N ARG A 144 -31.98 30.62 -23.68
CA ARG A 144 -31.44 29.61 -24.61
C ARG A 144 -29.97 29.85 -24.95
N SER A 145 -29.53 31.12 -25.01
CA SER A 145 -28.12 31.47 -25.27
C SER A 145 -27.13 30.89 -24.24
N TYR A 146 -27.55 30.64 -23.00
CA TYR A 146 -26.71 30.00 -22.00
C TYR A 146 -26.46 28.53 -22.36
N TYR A 147 -27.53 27.80 -22.71
CA TYR A 147 -27.46 26.40 -23.09
C TYR A 147 -26.82 26.19 -24.46
N ASP A 148 -26.97 27.15 -25.37
CA ASP A 148 -26.34 27.12 -26.69
C ASP A 148 -24.81 27.21 -26.62
N GLN A 149 -24.24 27.91 -25.62
CA GLN A 149 -22.79 28.08 -25.53
C GLN A 149 -22.02 26.76 -25.41
N PRO A 150 -22.33 25.85 -24.47
CA PRO A 150 -21.67 24.55 -24.37
C PRO A 150 -21.77 23.67 -25.63
N TYR A 151 -22.80 23.88 -26.46
CA TYR A 151 -22.95 23.12 -27.71
C TYR A 151 -22.25 23.80 -28.91
N ASN A 152 -22.50 25.09 -29.14
CA ASN A 152 -22.28 25.73 -30.44
C ASN A 152 -21.26 26.88 -30.43
N LYS A 153 -20.67 27.27 -29.29
CA LYS A 153 -19.73 28.40 -29.24
C LYS A 153 -18.54 28.16 -30.19
N GLU A 154 -18.39 29.03 -31.19
CA GLU A 154 -17.44 28.84 -32.30
C GLU A 154 -15.96 28.84 -31.89
N GLU A 155 -15.57 29.62 -30.87
CA GLU A 155 -14.19 29.76 -30.40
C GLU A 155 -13.93 28.98 -29.09
N GLY A 156 -14.86 28.09 -28.73
CA GLY A 156 -14.72 27.14 -27.62
C GLY A 156 -14.63 27.75 -26.20
N PRO A 157 -14.61 26.89 -25.16
CA PRO A 157 -14.90 25.46 -25.24
C PRO A 157 -16.38 25.21 -25.58
N SER A 158 -16.64 24.22 -26.43
CA SER A 158 -17.99 23.74 -26.80
C SER A 158 -17.89 22.38 -27.49
N LEU A 159 -18.99 21.63 -27.56
CA LEU A 159 -19.08 20.38 -28.32
C LEU A 159 -18.59 20.56 -29.76
N LYS A 160 -19.08 21.61 -30.43
CA LYS A 160 -18.69 21.98 -31.79
C LYS A 160 -17.19 22.23 -31.92
N HIS A 161 -16.63 23.10 -31.06
CA HIS A 161 -15.21 23.45 -31.14
C HIS A 161 -14.31 22.27 -30.79
N TYR A 162 -14.70 21.47 -29.80
CA TYR A 162 -13.94 20.30 -29.36
C TYR A 162 -13.77 19.29 -30.49
N PHE A 163 -14.88 18.82 -31.07
CA PHE A 163 -14.80 17.82 -32.15
C PHE A 163 -14.20 18.37 -33.44
N ARG A 164 -14.36 19.66 -33.73
CA ARG A 164 -13.67 20.30 -34.83
C ARG A 164 -12.15 20.34 -34.63
N GLU A 165 -11.69 20.61 -33.41
CA GLU A 165 -10.26 20.62 -33.07
C GLU A 165 -9.67 19.21 -33.07
N LEU A 166 -10.29 18.24 -32.39
CA LEU A 166 -9.78 16.87 -32.28
C LEU A 166 -9.75 16.12 -33.62
N SER A 167 -10.69 16.42 -34.51
CA SER A 167 -10.80 15.83 -35.84
C SER A 167 -10.00 16.59 -36.91
N TYR A 168 -9.29 17.66 -36.53
CA TYR A 168 -8.49 18.49 -37.44
C TYR A 168 -9.33 19.07 -38.59
N ASP A 169 -10.44 19.72 -38.25
CA ASP A 169 -11.43 20.30 -39.17
C ASP A 169 -12.18 19.29 -40.06
N THR A 170 -12.07 17.98 -39.80
CA THR A 170 -12.78 16.97 -40.61
C THR A 170 -14.22 16.71 -40.16
N LEU A 171 -14.55 16.94 -38.88
CA LEU A 171 -15.89 16.83 -38.32
C LEU A 171 -16.38 18.18 -37.78
N THR A 172 -17.62 18.55 -38.10
CA THR A 172 -18.32 19.69 -37.51
C THR A 172 -19.63 19.22 -36.92
N VAL A 173 -19.82 19.46 -35.62
CA VAL A 173 -21.08 19.16 -34.92
C VAL A 173 -21.85 20.45 -34.73
N ASN A 174 -23.02 20.59 -35.34
CA ASN A 174 -23.95 21.69 -35.09
C ASN A 174 -25.11 21.20 -34.24
N THR A 175 -25.54 21.98 -33.25
CA THR A 175 -26.63 21.59 -32.37
C THR A 175 -27.81 22.55 -32.48
N PRO A 176 -28.75 22.36 -33.44
CA PRO A 176 -29.98 23.14 -33.45
C PRO A 176 -30.86 22.81 -32.23
N HIS A 177 -31.48 23.83 -31.66
CA HIS A 177 -32.32 23.70 -30.46
C HIS A 177 -33.81 23.75 -30.78
N TYR A 178 -34.57 22.85 -30.17
CA TYR A 178 -36.01 22.71 -30.32
C TYR A 178 -36.72 22.67 -28.96
N PRO A 179 -37.95 23.23 -28.84
CA PRO A 179 -38.67 23.97 -29.87
C PRO A 179 -38.01 25.31 -30.23
N VAL A 180 -38.24 25.78 -31.45
CA VAL A 180 -37.58 26.97 -32.02
C VAL A 180 -38.02 28.23 -31.27
N CYS A 181 -37.06 28.96 -30.71
CA CYS A 181 -37.31 30.25 -30.05
C CYS A 181 -36.17 31.24 -30.25
N ASP A 182 -36.40 32.49 -29.82
CA ASP A 182 -35.35 33.49 -29.72
C ASP A 182 -34.36 33.11 -28.60
N LEU A 183 -33.07 33.37 -28.81
CA LEU A 183 -32.00 33.04 -27.86
C LEU A 183 -32.14 33.71 -26.48
N SER A 184 -32.87 34.83 -26.39
CA SER A 184 -33.16 35.52 -25.13
C SER A 184 -34.30 34.88 -24.31
N THR A 185 -35.02 33.94 -24.90
CA THR A 185 -36.06 33.13 -24.26
C THR A 185 -35.64 31.67 -24.25
N ASN A 186 -36.37 30.82 -23.54
CA ASN A 186 -36.16 29.38 -23.62
C ASN A 186 -37.53 28.72 -23.45
N ILE A 187 -38.03 28.09 -24.52
CA ILE A 187 -39.28 27.33 -24.49
C ILE A 187 -38.96 25.85 -24.58
N SER A 188 -39.84 25.01 -24.06
CA SER A 188 -39.66 23.57 -24.05
C SER A 188 -40.96 22.85 -24.41
N TYR A 189 -40.82 21.57 -24.80
CA TYR A 189 -41.96 20.66 -24.76
C TYR A 189 -42.36 20.46 -23.29
N GLN A 190 -43.62 20.75 -22.96
CA GLN A 190 -44.17 20.49 -21.64
C GLN A 190 -44.95 19.17 -21.68
N ASP A 191 -44.46 18.17 -20.95
CA ASP A 191 -45.17 16.91 -20.82
C ASP A 191 -46.46 17.08 -20.00
N SER A 192 -47.45 16.24 -20.30
CA SER A 192 -48.75 16.27 -19.62
C SER A 192 -48.71 15.68 -18.20
N LEU A 193 -47.64 14.96 -17.85
CA LEU A 193 -47.46 14.30 -16.56
C LEU A 193 -46.44 15.06 -15.69
N PRO A 194 -46.61 15.04 -14.35
CA PRO A 194 -45.68 15.70 -13.44
C PRO A 194 -44.36 14.93 -13.32
N ARG A 195 -43.28 15.58 -12.86
CA ARG A 195 -41.96 14.94 -12.71
C ARG A 195 -42.02 13.66 -11.85
N SER A 196 -42.85 13.66 -10.82
CA SER A 196 -43.02 12.52 -9.89
C SER A 196 -43.42 11.22 -10.59
N TYR A 197 -44.12 11.31 -11.74
CA TYR A 197 -44.48 10.16 -12.57
C TYR A 197 -43.25 9.45 -13.17
N TYR A 198 -42.15 10.17 -13.38
CA TYR A 198 -40.90 9.66 -13.94
C TYR A 198 -39.88 9.30 -12.85
N GLN A 199 -40.28 9.30 -11.59
CA GLN A 199 -39.45 8.91 -10.43
C GLN A 199 -39.88 7.53 -9.90
N PRO A 200 -39.00 6.82 -9.15
CA PRO A 200 -39.34 5.52 -8.58
C PRO A 200 -40.61 5.56 -7.74
N TYR A 201 -41.41 4.51 -7.82
CA TYR A 201 -42.56 4.32 -6.95
C TYR A 201 -42.13 4.18 -5.49
N ASN A 202 -42.85 4.88 -4.60
CA ASN A 202 -42.84 4.64 -3.16
C ASN A 202 -44.26 4.83 -2.62
N LEU A 203 -44.77 3.87 -1.87
CA LEU A 203 -46.15 3.89 -1.37
C LEU A 203 -46.49 5.15 -0.54
N VAL A 204 -45.51 5.71 0.17
CA VAL A 204 -45.69 6.85 1.08
C VAL A 204 -45.28 8.16 0.43
N SER A 205 -44.10 8.20 -0.21
CA SER A 205 -43.50 9.45 -0.70
C SER A 205 -43.75 9.73 -2.19
N ASN A 206 -44.01 8.71 -3.02
CA ASN A 206 -44.28 8.89 -4.46
C ASN A 206 -45.17 7.76 -5.05
N PRO A 207 -46.48 7.76 -4.77
CA PRO A 207 -47.36 6.66 -5.18
C PRO A 207 -47.63 6.61 -6.71
N ASP A 208 -47.34 7.68 -7.44
CA ASP A 208 -47.56 7.77 -8.90
C ASP A 208 -46.31 7.39 -9.71
N GLY A 209 -45.19 7.10 -9.04
CA GLY A 209 -43.93 6.71 -9.66
C GLY A 209 -43.97 5.38 -10.43
N TYR A 210 -42.88 5.06 -11.12
CA TYR A 210 -42.78 3.84 -11.91
C TYR A 210 -42.52 2.59 -11.05
N GLN A 211 -43.15 1.48 -11.42
CA GLN A 211 -43.08 0.21 -10.70
C GLN A 211 -42.04 -0.74 -11.30
N GLY A 212 -41.55 -1.69 -10.51
CA GLY A 212 -40.57 -2.69 -10.95
C GLY A 212 -39.09 -2.27 -10.85
N GLY A 213 -38.81 -1.07 -10.32
CA GLY A 213 -37.45 -0.54 -10.14
C GLY A 213 -36.77 -0.19 -11.48
N ASP A 214 -35.45 0.04 -11.44
CA ASP A 214 -34.66 0.49 -12.60
C ASP A 214 -34.71 -0.44 -13.83
N ASN A 215 -35.06 -1.72 -13.59
CA ASN A 215 -35.12 -2.78 -14.60
C ASN A 215 -36.56 -3.11 -15.03
N GLY A 216 -37.56 -2.41 -14.48
CA GLY A 216 -38.96 -2.64 -14.81
C GLY A 216 -39.31 -2.09 -16.19
N GLU A 217 -40.15 -2.83 -16.94
CA GLU A 217 -40.66 -2.36 -18.24
C GLU A 217 -41.41 -1.03 -18.14
N ASP A 218 -42.04 -0.74 -16.99
CA ASP A 218 -42.75 0.51 -16.74
C ASP A 218 -41.83 1.73 -16.84
N ARG A 219 -40.59 1.66 -16.33
CA ARG A 219 -39.59 2.73 -16.45
C ARG A 219 -39.31 3.04 -17.92
N ARG A 220 -38.92 2.01 -18.69
CA ARG A 220 -38.63 2.12 -20.14
C ARG A 220 -39.79 2.76 -20.89
N PHE A 221 -40.99 2.23 -20.72
CA PHE A 221 -42.14 2.70 -21.49
C PHE A 221 -42.48 4.16 -21.15
N ARG A 222 -42.35 4.59 -19.89
CA ARG A 222 -42.57 6.00 -19.53
C ARG A 222 -41.55 6.92 -20.19
N GLU A 223 -40.26 6.58 -20.14
CA GLU A 223 -39.19 7.36 -20.76
C GLU A 223 -39.35 7.44 -22.28
N HIS A 224 -39.48 6.29 -22.96
CA HIS A 224 -39.65 6.25 -24.41
C HIS A 224 -40.91 6.99 -24.85
N THR A 225 -41.98 6.98 -24.05
CA THR A 225 -43.21 7.73 -24.35
C THR A 225 -42.99 9.24 -24.23
N LEU A 226 -42.23 9.69 -23.23
CA LEU A 226 -41.85 11.09 -23.06
C LEU A 226 -41.05 11.58 -24.28
N LEU A 227 -39.99 10.84 -24.64
CA LEU A 227 -39.09 11.21 -25.74
C LEU A 227 -39.81 11.19 -27.09
N LYS A 228 -40.60 10.15 -27.36
CA LYS A 228 -41.48 10.07 -28.53
C LYS A 228 -42.40 11.29 -28.61
N SER A 229 -43.08 11.64 -27.51
CA SER A 229 -44.02 12.77 -27.50
C SER A 229 -43.32 14.10 -27.75
N ALA A 230 -42.11 14.27 -27.21
CA ALA A 230 -41.28 15.45 -27.45
C ALA A 230 -40.84 15.55 -28.92
N ILE A 231 -40.42 14.45 -29.55
CA ILE A 231 -40.08 14.39 -30.97
C ILE A 231 -41.30 14.73 -31.85
N GLU A 232 -42.45 14.10 -31.59
CA GLU A 232 -43.69 14.37 -32.33
C GLU A 232 -44.13 15.84 -32.22
N PHE A 233 -43.89 16.47 -31.07
CA PHE A 233 -44.20 17.89 -30.85
C PHE A 233 -43.35 18.82 -31.72
N ILE A 234 -42.05 18.56 -31.83
CA ILE A 234 -41.11 19.44 -32.56
C ILE A 234 -41.00 19.09 -34.05
N LYS A 235 -41.52 17.94 -34.49
CA LYS A 235 -41.31 17.40 -35.84
C LYS A 235 -41.64 18.39 -36.96
N SER A 236 -42.71 19.18 -36.84
CA SER A 236 -43.08 20.16 -37.87
C SER A 236 -42.21 21.42 -37.91
N GLU A 237 -41.38 21.64 -36.89
CA GLU A 237 -40.45 22.78 -36.81
C GLU A 237 -39.09 22.47 -37.45
N ILE A 238 -38.75 21.18 -37.60
CA ILE A 238 -37.52 20.75 -38.26
C ILE A 238 -37.68 20.94 -39.77
N PRO A 239 -36.78 21.72 -40.43
CA PRO A 239 -36.84 21.87 -41.88
C PRO A 239 -36.52 20.55 -42.60
N ASP A 240 -37.30 20.20 -43.63
CA ASP A 240 -37.01 19.05 -44.52
C ASP A 240 -35.63 19.11 -45.19
N THR A 241 -34.99 20.29 -45.20
CA THR A 241 -33.65 20.51 -45.74
C THR A 241 -32.52 20.23 -44.75
N LEU A 242 -32.82 20.03 -43.46
CA LEU A 242 -31.83 19.68 -42.45
C LEU A 242 -31.49 18.19 -42.61
N VAL A 243 -30.22 17.90 -42.91
CA VAL A 243 -29.72 16.52 -42.98
C VAL A 243 -29.51 16.05 -41.54
N VAL A 244 -30.29 15.06 -41.13
CA VAL A 244 -30.25 14.48 -39.78
C VAL A 244 -29.63 13.09 -39.75
N ASP A 245 -29.38 12.52 -40.93
CA ASP A 245 -28.83 11.20 -41.20
C ASP A 245 -27.76 11.42 -42.28
N SER A 246 -26.53 11.62 -41.82
CA SER A 246 -25.44 12.14 -42.64
C SER A 246 -24.62 11.01 -43.27
N ASP A 247 -24.67 9.80 -42.72
CA ASP A 247 -24.06 8.59 -43.27
C ASP A 247 -25.03 7.70 -44.07
N GLY A 248 -26.33 7.96 -43.99
CA GLY A 248 -27.37 7.35 -44.82
C GLY A 248 -27.77 5.95 -44.37
N ASP A 249 -27.61 5.62 -43.09
CA ASP A 249 -27.93 4.32 -42.53
C ASP A 249 -29.44 4.14 -42.21
N GLY A 250 -30.22 5.23 -42.29
CA GLY A 250 -31.65 5.25 -42.03
C GLY A 250 -32.03 5.74 -40.63
N TYR A 251 -31.04 6.11 -39.81
CA TYR A 251 -31.20 6.60 -38.45
C TYR A 251 -30.74 8.06 -38.33
N VAL A 252 -31.28 8.77 -37.34
CA VAL A 252 -30.83 10.13 -37.01
C VAL A 252 -29.47 10.04 -36.30
N ASP A 253 -28.46 10.73 -36.84
CA ASP A 253 -27.05 10.67 -36.39
C ASP A 253 -26.91 10.82 -34.86
N ASN A 254 -27.62 11.81 -34.30
CA ASN A 254 -27.75 11.97 -32.85
C ASN A 254 -28.93 12.87 -32.46
N THR A 255 -29.63 12.50 -31.39
CA THR A 255 -30.64 13.34 -30.73
C THR A 255 -30.30 13.51 -29.26
N SER A 256 -30.09 14.74 -28.83
CA SER A 256 -29.95 15.13 -27.43
C SER A 256 -31.30 15.59 -26.84
N PHE A 257 -31.63 15.15 -25.64
CA PHE A 257 -32.76 15.65 -24.86
C PHE A 257 -32.24 16.40 -23.65
N LEU A 258 -32.65 17.66 -23.47
CA LEU A 258 -32.26 18.47 -22.32
C LEU A 258 -33.46 18.69 -21.40
N ILE A 259 -33.52 17.90 -20.33
CA ILE A 259 -34.63 17.88 -19.38
C ILE A 259 -34.41 18.92 -18.29
N SER A 260 -35.45 19.66 -17.93
CA SER A 260 -35.43 20.59 -16.80
C SER A 260 -35.01 19.90 -15.49
N GLY A 261 -34.58 20.66 -14.48
CA GLY A 261 -34.34 20.17 -13.11
C GLY A 261 -33.01 19.43 -12.88
N SER A 262 -32.88 18.85 -11.68
CA SER A 262 -31.68 18.16 -11.18
C SER A 262 -31.85 16.63 -11.13
N PRO A 263 -30.74 15.85 -11.06
CA PRO A 263 -30.82 14.41 -10.87
C PRO A 263 -31.63 14.08 -9.62
N GLY A 264 -32.55 13.12 -9.72
CA GLY A 264 -33.31 12.63 -8.57
C GLY A 264 -32.52 11.53 -7.86
N GLY A 265 -32.54 11.51 -6.52
CA GLY A 265 -31.66 10.66 -5.71
C GLY A 265 -31.79 9.14 -5.86
N TRP A 266 -32.67 8.59 -6.69
CA TRP A 266 -32.69 7.18 -7.11
C TRP A 266 -33.41 7.07 -8.47
N ALA A 267 -33.51 8.17 -9.21
CA ALA A 267 -34.29 8.28 -10.42
C ALA A 267 -33.42 7.98 -11.64
N SER A 268 -33.05 6.71 -11.82
CA SER A 268 -32.28 6.22 -12.98
C SER A 268 -32.80 6.74 -14.32
N LEU A 269 -34.13 6.83 -14.49
CA LEU A 269 -34.79 7.43 -15.66
C LEU A 269 -34.35 8.88 -15.92
N LEU A 270 -34.24 9.69 -14.88
CA LEU A 270 -33.90 11.11 -14.98
C LEU A 270 -32.40 11.36 -14.77
N TRP A 271 -31.56 10.32 -14.77
CA TRP A 271 -30.10 10.43 -14.75
C TRP A 271 -29.60 10.67 -16.19
N PRO A 272 -28.56 11.49 -16.42
CA PRO A 272 -27.99 11.61 -17.77
C PRO A 272 -27.50 10.26 -18.30
N HIS A 273 -27.79 9.94 -19.56
CA HIS A 273 -27.42 8.66 -20.16
C HIS A 273 -27.53 8.66 -21.69
N ARG A 274 -26.90 7.69 -22.36
CA ARG A 274 -27.22 7.31 -23.75
C ARG A 274 -28.09 6.05 -23.77
N TRP A 275 -29.12 6.02 -24.63
CA TRP A 275 -29.88 4.79 -24.88
C TRP A 275 -30.49 4.77 -26.30
N SER A 276 -31.29 3.74 -26.60
CA SER A 276 -31.98 3.52 -27.88
C SER A 276 -33.49 3.53 -27.66
N LEU A 277 -34.22 4.25 -28.52
CA LEU A 277 -35.66 4.50 -28.45
C LEU A 277 -36.51 3.35 -29.06
N TYR A 278 -36.07 2.11 -28.98
CA TYR A 278 -36.67 0.94 -29.66
C TYR A 278 -38.13 0.56 -29.30
N SER A 279 -38.77 1.25 -28.35
CA SER A 279 -40.18 0.96 -27.99
C SER A 279 -41.17 1.55 -29.00
N TYR A 280 -40.74 2.54 -29.79
CA TYR A 280 -41.60 3.22 -30.76
C TYR A 280 -40.81 3.61 -32.01
N ASP A 281 -41.38 3.36 -33.18
CA ASP A 281 -40.86 3.91 -34.43
C ASP A 281 -41.29 5.38 -34.54
N VAL A 282 -40.36 6.30 -34.34
CA VAL A 282 -40.57 7.75 -34.52
C VAL A 282 -39.47 8.30 -35.43
N ASP A 283 -39.87 8.95 -36.52
CA ASP A 283 -38.93 9.48 -37.52
C ASP A 283 -38.86 11.01 -37.51
N ILE A 284 -37.71 11.53 -37.91
CA ILE A 284 -37.47 12.94 -38.27
C ILE A 284 -36.94 12.95 -39.70
N ASN A 285 -37.59 13.73 -40.59
CA ASN A 285 -37.22 13.83 -42.01
C ASN A 285 -37.07 12.47 -42.74
N GLY A 286 -37.75 11.42 -42.27
CA GLY A 286 -37.72 10.08 -42.88
C GLY A 286 -36.68 9.12 -42.29
N SER A 287 -35.83 9.57 -41.37
CA SER A 287 -34.88 8.72 -40.63
C SER A 287 -35.36 8.46 -39.20
N LEU A 288 -35.15 7.26 -38.70
CA LEU A 288 -35.64 6.84 -37.37
C LEU A 288 -34.77 7.45 -36.26
N VAL A 289 -35.41 7.98 -35.23
CA VAL A 289 -34.70 8.32 -33.99
C VAL A 289 -34.58 7.05 -33.18
N ASP A 290 -33.37 6.49 -33.11
CA ASP A 290 -33.04 5.34 -32.28
C ASP A 290 -32.13 5.76 -31.12
N SER A 291 -30.83 5.94 -31.37
CA SER A 291 -29.88 6.38 -30.36
C SER A 291 -30.13 7.84 -29.92
N TYR A 292 -30.04 8.10 -28.62
CA TYR A 292 -30.18 9.45 -28.05
C TYR A 292 -29.27 9.66 -26.84
N ASN A 293 -28.88 10.93 -26.62
CA ASN A 293 -28.28 11.38 -25.36
C ASN A 293 -29.35 12.09 -24.51
N PHE A 294 -29.52 11.64 -23.27
CA PHE A 294 -30.39 12.23 -22.27
C PHE A 294 -29.54 13.07 -21.32
N ASN A 295 -29.81 14.37 -21.24
CA ASN A 295 -29.06 15.33 -20.45
C ASN A 295 -30.01 16.13 -19.54
N LEU A 296 -29.48 16.69 -18.46
CA LEU A 296 -30.21 17.56 -17.55
C LEU A 296 -29.75 19.02 -17.71
N ALA A 297 -30.71 19.93 -17.62
CA ALA A 297 -30.51 21.35 -17.86
C ALA A 297 -30.16 22.18 -16.61
N GLY A 298 -30.06 21.55 -15.44
CA GLY A 298 -29.83 22.24 -14.18
C GLY A 298 -28.35 22.55 -13.90
N ASP A 299 -27.90 22.24 -12.69
CA ASP A 299 -26.59 22.62 -12.12
C ASP A 299 -25.40 22.49 -13.09
N PRO A 300 -24.51 23.50 -13.20
CA PRO A 300 -23.34 23.49 -14.07
C PRO A 300 -22.34 22.36 -13.76
N THR A 301 -22.46 21.69 -12.61
CA THR A 301 -21.63 20.52 -12.27
C THR A 301 -21.83 19.33 -13.22
N TYR A 302 -23.00 19.17 -13.85
CA TYR A 302 -23.27 18.06 -14.79
C TYR A 302 -23.65 18.51 -16.21
N PHE A 303 -24.16 19.73 -16.40
CA PHE A 303 -24.34 20.30 -17.74
C PHE A 303 -23.10 21.14 -18.12
N ASN A 304 -22.08 20.47 -18.64
CA ASN A 304 -20.81 21.10 -19.02
C ASN A 304 -20.26 20.53 -20.34
N VAL A 305 -19.21 21.15 -20.90
CA VAL A 305 -18.67 20.76 -22.21
C VAL A 305 -18.08 19.35 -22.16
N GLY A 306 -17.45 18.97 -21.05
CA GLY A 306 -16.86 17.64 -20.88
C GLY A 306 -17.88 16.51 -20.95
N VAL A 307 -19.01 16.63 -20.24
CA VAL A 307 -20.11 15.66 -20.29
C VAL A 307 -20.69 15.57 -21.70
N LEU A 308 -21.00 16.71 -22.32
CA LEU A 308 -21.54 16.73 -23.68
C LEU A 308 -20.60 16.08 -24.70
N CYS A 309 -19.30 16.33 -24.59
CA CYS A 309 -18.30 15.73 -25.48
C CYS A 309 -18.16 14.22 -25.26
N HIS A 310 -18.21 13.76 -24.01
CA HIS A 310 -18.15 12.34 -23.67
C HIS A 310 -19.36 11.59 -24.25
N GLU A 311 -20.57 12.08 -23.99
CA GLU A 311 -21.82 11.49 -24.48
C GLU A 311 -21.89 11.43 -26.02
N PHE A 312 -21.41 12.47 -26.70
CA PHE A 312 -21.31 12.48 -28.16
C PHE A 312 -20.19 11.55 -28.68
N GLY A 313 -19.14 11.32 -27.90
CA GLY A 313 -18.08 10.36 -28.21
C GLY A 313 -18.65 8.95 -28.44
N HIS A 314 -19.66 8.54 -27.66
CA HIS A 314 -20.37 7.29 -27.87
C HIS A 314 -21.13 7.24 -29.21
N SER A 315 -21.70 8.35 -29.68
CA SER A 315 -22.31 8.41 -31.02
C SER A 315 -21.28 8.16 -32.13
N LEU A 316 -20.00 8.45 -31.88
CA LEU A 316 -18.89 8.12 -32.79
C LEU A 316 -18.36 6.68 -32.62
N GLY A 317 -18.97 5.88 -31.74
CA GLY A 317 -18.58 4.50 -31.45
C GLY A 317 -17.43 4.36 -30.45
N ALA A 318 -17.07 5.42 -29.71
CA ALA A 318 -16.05 5.33 -28.66
C ALA A 318 -16.63 4.62 -27.42
N PRO A 319 -16.01 3.55 -26.90
CA PRO A 319 -16.41 2.92 -25.64
C PRO A 319 -15.86 3.67 -24.43
N ASP A 320 -16.36 3.32 -23.25
CA ASP A 320 -15.81 3.79 -21.98
C ASP A 320 -14.48 3.12 -21.61
N LEU A 321 -13.61 3.91 -20.98
CA LEU A 321 -12.31 3.46 -20.48
C LEU A 321 -12.25 3.38 -18.94
N TYR A 322 -13.28 3.84 -18.22
CA TYR A 322 -13.41 3.57 -16.78
C TYR A 322 -14.12 2.23 -16.50
N HIS A 323 -13.89 1.65 -15.32
CA HIS A 323 -14.54 0.40 -14.91
C HIS A 323 -15.92 0.67 -14.30
N TYR A 324 -16.93 -0.10 -14.72
CA TYR A 324 -18.29 0.04 -14.16
C TYR A 324 -18.41 -0.59 -12.77
N SER A 325 -17.66 -1.66 -12.51
CA SER A 325 -17.47 -2.18 -11.16
C SER A 325 -16.35 -1.42 -10.46
N TYR A 326 -16.67 -0.76 -9.34
CA TYR A 326 -15.64 -0.05 -8.57
C TYR A 326 -14.71 -1.07 -7.90
N ASP A 327 -13.52 -1.20 -8.45
CA ASP A 327 -12.38 -1.93 -7.94
C ASP A 327 -11.26 -0.99 -7.47
N GLY A 328 -11.52 0.33 -7.54
CA GLY A 328 -10.58 1.38 -7.23
C GLY A 328 -9.50 1.60 -8.29
N LYS A 329 -9.58 0.95 -9.46
CA LYS A 329 -8.59 1.03 -10.54
C LYS A 329 -8.85 2.22 -11.46
N VAL A 330 -7.75 2.76 -12.00
CA VAL A 330 -7.76 3.87 -12.95
C VAL A 330 -6.81 3.53 -14.11
N PRO A 331 -7.29 2.84 -15.17
CA PRO A 331 -6.44 2.40 -16.28
C PRO A 331 -5.81 3.55 -17.08
N VAL A 332 -6.56 4.61 -17.39
CA VAL A 332 -6.10 5.73 -18.22
C VAL A 332 -6.23 7.09 -17.51
N GLY A 333 -7.24 7.24 -16.65
CA GLY A 333 -7.52 8.47 -15.90
C GLY A 333 -7.72 9.71 -16.78
N GLY A 334 -7.31 10.88 -16.26
CA GLY A 334 -7.47 12.18 -16.93
C GLY A 334 -6.72 12.38 -18.25
N TRP A 335 -6.12 11.34 -18.82
CA TRP A 335 -5.44 11.41 -20.12
C TRP A 335 -6.37 11.15 -21.31
N ASP A 336 -7.57 10.61 -21.07
CA ASP A 336 -8.57 10.35 -22.12
C ASP A 336 -9.97 10.83 -21.67
N LEU A 337 -10.70 11.47 -22.59
CA LEU A 337 -12.09 11.91 -22.38
C LEU A 337 -13.03 10.76 -22.04
N MET A 338 -12.78 9.56 -22.58
CA MET A 338 -13.65 8.40 -22.37
C MET A 338 -13.38 7.70 -21.03
N GLU A 339 -12.41 8.18 -20.24
CA GLU A 339 -12.22 7.74 -18.85
C GLU A 339 -12.60 8.81 -17.83
N ALA A 340 -12.13 10.04 -18.01
CA ALA A 340 -12.42 11.18 -17.15
C ALA A 340 -12.79 12.40 -18.00
N ASN A 341 -13.66 13.30 -17.55
CA ASN A 341 -14.14 14.41 -18.38
C ASN A 341 -14.00 15.75 -17.66
N SER A 342 -12.79 16.30 -17.64
CA SER A 342 -12.59 17.65 -17.11
C SER A 342 -13.50 18.68 -17.84
N ASP A 343 -13.68 19.85 -17.22
CA ASP A 343 -14.33 20.98 -17.90
C ASP A 343 -13.41 22.20 -17.86
N PRO A 344 -12.84 22.65 -19.01
CA PRO A 344 -12.97 22.07 -20.35
C PRO A 344 -12.40 20.64 -20.45
N PRO A 345 -12.89 19.79 -21.38
CA PRO A 345 -12.41 18.41 -21.54
C PRO A 345 -10.97 18.35 -22.05
N GLN A 346 -10.25 17.29 -21.68
CA GLN A 346 -9.00 16.90 -22.33
C GLN A 346 -9.27 16.18 -23.67
N TYR A 347 -8.22 15.93 -24.46
CA TYR A 347 -8.36 15.12 -25.67
C TYR A 347 -8.62 13.63 -25.35
N MET A 348 -9.32 12.97 -26.27
CA MET A 348 -9.18 11.52 -26.48
C MET A 348 -7.73 11.17 -26.84
N SER A 349 -7.24 10.03 -26.36
CA SER A 349 -5.93 9.49 -26.70
C SER A 349 -5.81 9.19 -28.20
N ALA A 350 -4.60 9.16 -28.71
CA ALA A 350 -4.31 8.80 -30.10
C ALA A 350 -4.90 7.43 -30.47
N PHE A 351 -4.91 6.46 -29.55
CA PHE A 351 -5.56 5.17 -29.75
C PHE A 351 -7.05 5.33 -30.07
N MET A 352 -7.78 6.12 -29.28
CA MET A 352 -9.21 6.37 -29.49
C MET A 352 -9.47 7.11 -30.81
N LYS A 353 -8.65 8.12 -31.12
CA LYS A 353 -8.74 8.87 -32.39
C LYS A 353 -8.49 7.97 -33.61
N TRP A 354 -7.56 7.04 -33.50
CA TRP A 354 -7.21 6.09 -34.57
C TRP A 354 -8.27 5.00 -34.73
N LYS A 355 -8.55 4.23 -33.67
CA LYS A 355 -9.42 3.05 -33.72
C LYS A 355 -10.91 3.42 -33.84
N TYR A 356 -11.39 4.32 -32.99
CA TYR A 356 -12.83 4.58 -32.86
C TYR A 356 -13.29 5.76 -33.70
N CYS A 357 -12.41 6.69 -34.11
CA CYS A 357 -12.80 7.86 -34.91
C CYS A 357 -12.23 7.91 -36.35
N ASN A 358 -11.18 7.15 -36.68
CA ASN A 358 -10.47 7.21 -37.96
C ASN A 358 -9.95 8.63 -38.33
N TRP A 359 -9.51 9.43 -37.34
CA TRP A 359 -9.02 10.80 -37.59
C TRP A 359 -7.52 10.88 -37.88
N ILE A 360 -6.76 9.88 -37.45
CA ILE A 360 -5.30 9.87 -37.54
C ILE A 360 -4.83 8.51 -38.05
N GLU A 361 -3.58 8.46 -38.49
CA GLU A 361 -2.84 7.22 -38.75
C GLU A 361 -2.00 6.87 -37.53
N CYS A 362 -1.82 5.57 -37.26
CA CYS A 362 -0.91 5.08 -36.24
C CYS A 362 0.00 3.98 -36.82
N PRO A 363 1.04 4.36 -37.60
CA PRO A 363 1.92 3.40 -38.24
C PRO A 363 2.70 2.56 -37.22
N ILE A 364 2.98 1.32 -37.62
CA ILE A 364 3.81 0.40 -36.83
C ILE A 364 5.28 0.76 -37.05
N ILE A 365 6.08 0.78 -35.97
CA ILE A 365 7.54 0.84 -36.06
C ILE A 365 8.13 -0.55 -35.84
N GLU A 366 8.95 -1.01 -36.79
CA GLU A 366 9.47 -2.38 -36.84
C GLU A 366 11.00 -2.44 -36.99
N SER A 367 11.67 -1.28 -37.02
CA SER A 367 13.11 -1.18 -37.18
C SER A 367 13.71 -0.22 -36.17
N THR A 368 14.95 -0.47 -35.80
CA THR A 368 15.74 0.40 -34.96
C THR A 368 15.97 1.75 -35.63
N GLY A 369 15.78 2.83 -34.88
CA GLY A 369 15.95 4.17 -35.42
C GLY A 369 15.46 5.28 -34.51
N VAL A 370 15.69 6.50 -34.96
CA VAL A 370 15.21 7.72 -34.30
C VAL A 370 13.86 8.11 -34.90
N TYR A 371 12.85 8.19 -34.04
CA TYR A 371 11.49 8.55 -34.37
C TYR A 371 11.14 9.91 -33.76
N SER A 372 10.10 10.55 -34.30
CA SER A 372 9.62 11.83 -33.81
C SER A 372 8.11 11.87 -33.83
N LEU A 373 7.50 12.45 -32.79
CA LEU A 373 6.07 12.66 -32.70
C LEU A 373 5.77 14.17 -32.61
N ASN A 374 4.83 14.61 -33.43
CA ASN A 374 4.14 15.88 -33.23
C ASN A 374 3.15 15.72 -32.07
N SER A 375 2.79 16.83 -31.42
CA SER A 375 1.79 16.78 -30.35
C SER A 375 0.41 16.37 -30.86
N GLY A 376 -0.45 15.89 -29.97
CA GLY A 376 -1.83 15.49 -30.29
C GLY A 376 -2.68 16.58 -30.94
N GLN A 377 -2.28 17.85 -30.87
CA GLN A 377 -2.88 18.99 -31.58
C GLN A 377 -2.56 19.04 -33.08
N SER A 378 -1.62 18.21 -33.57
CA SER A 378 -1.24 18.13 -34.99
C SER A 378 -1.94 16.93 -35.68
N PRO A 379 -2.36 17.06 -36.95
CA PRO A 379 -3.14 16.02 -37.67
C PRO A 379 -2.35 14.80 -38.12
N GLY A 380 -1.02 14.81 -38.02
CA GLY A 380 -0.19 13.73 -38.55
C GLY A 380 1.08 13.53 -37.75
N ASN A 381 1.62 12.31 -37.85
CA ASN A 381 2.81 11.89 -37.13
C ASN A 381 2.70 12.12 -35.60
N ASN A 382 1.55 11.77 -35.03
CA ASN A 382 1.20 11.98 -33.61
C ASN A 382 0.89 10.67 -32.88
N CYS A 383 1.06 9.52 -33.55
CA CYS A 383 0.87 8.17 -33.01
C CYS A 383 1.87 7.21 -33.65
N TYR A 384 2.44 6.32 -32.85
CA TYR A 384 3.11 5.11 -33.33
C TYR A 384 2.61 3.89 -32.56
N ARG A 385 2.58 2.75 -33.25
CA ARG A 385 2.30 1.44 -32.67
C ARG A 385 3.59 0.61 -32.62
N ILE A 386 3.81 -0.09 -31.52
CA ILE A 386 4.92 -1.04 -31.34
C ILE A 386 4.30 -2.38 -30.93
N ASN A 387 4.45 -3.41 -31.76
CA ASN A 387 3.94 -4.73 -31.41
C ASN A 387 4.81 -5.34 -30.31
N SER A 388 4.18 -5.85 -29.25
CA SER A 388 4.93 -6.63 -28.27
C SER A 388 5.37 -7.94 -28.92
N PRO A 389 6.66 -8.28 -28.85
CA PRO A 389 7.13 -9.55 -29.39
C PRO A 389 6.86 -10.74 -28.44
N TYR A 390 6.47 -10.49 -27.18
CA TYR A 390 6.06 -11.53 -26.24
C TYR A 390 4.56 -11.83 -26.25
N SER A 391 3.78 -11.03 -26.96
CA SER A 391 2.34 -11.24 -27.07
C SER A 391 2.01 -12.14 -28.27
N PRO A 392 1.03 -13.06 -28.16
CA PRO A 392 0.65 -13.95 -29.25
C PRO A 392 0.21 -13.18 -30.51
N TYR A 393 0.64 -13.66 -31.68
CA TYR A 393 0.16 -13.17 -32.97
C TYR A 393 -1.09 -13.93 -33.40
N ASN A 394 -2.16 -13.20 -33.75
CA ASN A 394 -3.40 -13.78 -34.25
C ASN A 394 -3.44 -13.72 -35.78
N ASP A 395 -3.22 -14.88 -36.43
CA ASP A 395 -3.24 -15.01 -37.89
C ASP A 395 -4.60 -14.66 -38.54
N LEU A 396 -5.71 -14.74 -37.78
CA LEU A 396 -7.04 -14.44 -38.31
C LEU A 396 -7.31 -12.93 -38.39
N THR A 397 -6.83 -12.18 -37.40
CA THR A 397 -6.99 -10.72 -37.34
C THR A 397 -5.79 -9.99 -37.94
N GLY A 398 -4.67 -10.68 -38.13
CA GLY A 398 -3.41 -10.11 -38.61
C GLY A 398 -2.75 -9.19 -37.57
N THR A 399 -3.07 -9.35 -36.29
CA THR A 399 -2.63 -8.47 -35.20
C THR A 399 -2.10 -9.27 -34.02
N THR A 400 -1.10 -8.73 -33.33
CA THR A 400 -0.72 -9.17 -31.99
C THR A 400 -1.85 -8.88 -31.01
N GLU A 401 -2.10 -9.81 -30.07
CA GLU A 401 -3.14 -9.69 -29.05
C GLU A 401 -2.92 -8.45 -28.17
N GLU A 402 -1.67 -8.18 -27.79
CA GLU A 402 -1.26 -6.98 -27.07
C GLU A 402 -0.13 -6.22 -27.80
N TYR A 403 -0.20 -4.90 -27.77
CA TYR A 403 0.80 -4.01 -28.34
C TYR A 403 0.83 -2.67 -27.60
N PHE A 404 1.80 -1.84 -27.93
CA PHE A 404 1.97 -0.53 -27.34
C PHE A 404 1.61 0.57 -28.32
N VAL A 405 1.01 1.63 -27.81
CA VAL A 405 0.78 2.88 -28.55
C VAL A 405 1.51 4.00 -27.83
N VAL A 406 2.27 4.80 -28.58
CA VAL A 406 2.93 5.98 -28.05
C VAL A 406 2.39 7.24 -28.73
N GLU A 407 2.15 8.27 -27.93
CA GLU A 407 1.70 9.59 -28.38
C GLU A 407 2.44 10.70 -27.65
N TYR A 408 2.45 11.91 -28.21
CA TYR A 408 3.00 13.09 -27.54
C TYR A 408 1.88 14.04 -27.08
N ARG A 409 1.75 14.24 -25.76
CA ARG A 409 0.80 15.20 -25.19
C ARG A 409 1.53 16.45 -24.70
N LYS A 410 1.06 17.60 -25.19
CA LYS A 410 1.63 18.91 -24.87
C LYS A 410 0.56 19.78 -24.22
N LYS A 411 0.87 20.30 -23.03
CA LYS A 411 -0.07 21.07 -22.19
C LYS A 411 -0.24 22.50 -22.69
N GLU A 412 -0.84 22.65 -23.86
CA GLU A 412 -1.11 23.93 -24.50
C GLU A 412 -2.51 23.95 -25.14
N GLY A 413 -3.06 25.15 -25.36
CA GLY A 413 -4.40 25.32 -25.90
C GLY A 413 -5.49 25.32 -24.83
N ILE A 414 -6.73 25.03 -25.24
CA ILE A 414 -7.91 25.12 -24.38
C ILE A 414 -8.12 23.83 -23.58
N TYR A 415 -7.87 22.68 -24.21
CA TYR A 415 -8.27 21.37 -23.71
C TYR A 415 -7.14 20.61 -23.00
N GLU A 416 -5.92 20.65 -23.55
CA GLU A 416 -4.79 19.87 -23.02
C GLU A 416 -4.16 20.45 -21.75
N VAL A 417 -4.42 21.72 -21.44
CA VAL A 417 -3.93 22.35 -20.19
C VAL A 417 -4.54 21.73 -18.93
N GLY A 418 -5.70 21.08 -19.06
CA GLY A 418 -6.43 20.42 -17.97
C GLY A 418 -6.02 18.97 -17.70
N THR A 419 -5.12 18.40 -18.51
CA THR A 419 -4.61 17.02 -18.31
C THR A 419 -3.92 16.86 -16.94
N PRO A 420 -3.71 15.62 -16.44
CA PRO A 420 -3.01 15.38 -15.18
C PRO A 420 -1.60 15.95 -15.11
N GLY A 421 -1.14 16.29 -13.91
CA GLY A 421 0.24 16.71 -13.63
C GLY A 421 0.63 18.05 -14.24
N ASN A 422 1.93 18.31 -14.35
CA ASN A 422 2.48 19.56 -14.92
C ASN A 422 3.30 19.34 -16.20
N ASP A 423 3.62 18.09 -16.53
CA ASP A 423 4.58 17.77 -17.57
C ASP A 423 3.89 17.54 -18.92
N SER A 424 4.52 18.05 -19.98
CA SER A 424 4.28 17.58 -21.35
C SER A 424 5.25 16.44 -21.65
N GLY A 425 4.87 15.49 -22.49
CA GLY A 425 5.78 14.39 -22.83
C GLY A 425 5.13 13.25 -23.59
N LEU A 426 5.96 12.26 -23.89
CA LEU A 426 5.55 11.00 -24.50
C LEU A 426 4.69 10.25 -23.49
N LEU A 427 3.53 9.76 -23.91
CA LEU A 427 2.76 8.77 -23.17
C LEU A 427 2.90 7.42 -23.87
N ALA A 428 3.00 6.36 -23.08
CA ALA A 428 3.00 4.99 -23.56
C ALA A 428 1.77 4.28 -23.01
N TYR A 429 1.03 3.61 -23.89
CA TYR A 429 -0.15 2.81 -23.56
C TYR A 429 0.08 1.36 -23.92
N ARG A 430 -0.44 0.44 -23.10
CA ARG A 430 -0.69 -0.95 -23.47
C ARG A 430 -2.09 -1.04 -24.07
N VAL A 431 -2.22 -1.78 -25.17
CA VAL A 431 -3.49 -2.14 -25.80
C VAL A 431 -3.68 -3.64 -25.76
N ASN A 432 -4.85 -4.13 -25.31
CA ASN A 432 -5.24 -5.55 -25.33
C ASN A 432 -6.49 -5.75 -26.19
N THR A 433 -6.27 -6.35 -27.36
CA THR A 433 -7.32 -6.59 -28.36
C THR A 433 -8.21 -7.79 -28.05
N VAL A 434 -7.83 -8.66 -27.12
CA VAL A 434 -8.64 -9.82 -26.70
C VAL A 434 -9.88 -9.37 -25.94
N VAL A 435 -9.75 -8.29 -25.16
CA VAL A 435 -10.87 -7.66 -24.47
C VAL A 435 -11.70 -6.88 -25.49
N GLY A 436 -11.07 -5.93 -26.19
CA GLY A 436 -11.74 -5.04 -27.13
C GLY A 436 -12.79 -4.14 -26.46
N ASP A 437 -13.34 -3.20 -27.23
CA ASP A 437 -14.53 -2.41 -26.88
C ASP A 437 -14.48 -1.70 -25.51
N GLY A 438 -13.30 -1.19 -25.12
CA GLY A 438 -13.08 -0.38 -23.93
C GLY A 438 -12.69 -1.16 -22.67
N ASN A 439 -12.79 -0.50 -21.52
CA ASN A 439 -12.37 -1.05 -20.22
C ASN A 439 -13.56 -1.27 -19.27
N ALA A 440 -14.81 -1.11 -19.72
CA ALA A 440 -15.98 -1.16 -18.86
C ALA A 440 -16.08 -2.44 -18.00
N ASP A 441 -15.60 -3.57 -18.54
CA ASP A 441 -15.55 -4.90 -17.89
C ASP A 441 -14.18 -5.26 -17.28
N GLY A 442 -13.22 -4.33 -17.35
CA GLY A 442 -11.86 -4.53 -16.86
C GLY A 442 -11.79 -4.68 -15.33
N PRO A 443 -10.66 -5.22 -14.81
CA PRO A 443 -9.56 -5.82 -15.56
C PRO A 443 -9.89 -7.24 -16.10
N PRO A 444 -9.27 -7.68 -17.21
CA PRO A 444 -8.24 -6.98 -17.99
C PRO A 444 -8.77 -5.80 -18.82
N ASP A 445 -7.92 -4.78 -19.00
CA ASP A 445 -8.29 -3.52 -19.66
C ASP A 445 -7.83 -3.52 -21.12
N GLU A 446 -8.66 -3.02 -22.04
CA GLU A 446 -8.26 -2.75 -23.42
C GLU A 446 -7.14 -1.72 -23.46
N LEU A 447 -7.27 -0.58 -22.77
CA LEU A 447 -6.27 0.50 -22.79
C LEU A 447 -5.76 0.80 -21.37
N TYR A 448 -4.45 0.86 -21.21
CA TYR A 448 -3.78 1.19 -19.95
C TYR A 448 -2.59 2.11 -20.20
N VAL A 449 -2.45 3.22 -19.47
CA VAL A 449 -1.30 4.14 -19.61
C VAL A 449 -0.18 3.83 -18.61
N TYR A 450 1.08 3.77 -19.01
CA TYR A 450 2.18 3.52 -18.05
C TYR A 450 2.50 4.77 -17.23
N ARG A 451 2.69 4.59 -15.91
CA ARG A 451 3.00 5.65 -14.95
C ARG A 451 3.79 5.13 -13.74
N PRO A 452 4.62 5.99 -13.08
CA PRO A 452 5.36 5.60 -11.88
C PRO A 452 4.47 4.99 -10.78
N GLY A 453 4.92 3.88 -10.19
CA GLY A 453 4.18 3.15 -9.14
C GLY A 453 2.93 2.40 -9.61
N GLY A 454 2.63 2.43 -10.92
CA GLY A 454 1.52 1.71 -11.52
C GLY A 454 1.90 0.25 -11.81
N SER A 455 0.99 -0.67 -11.52
CA SER A 455 1.11 -2.10 -11.79
C SER A 455 -0.27 -2.71 -12.05
N LEU A 456 -0.33 -4.01 -12.34
CA LEU A 456 -1.62 -4.75 -12.41
C LEU A 456 -2.43 -4.60 -11.10
N THR A 457 -1.76 -4.38 -9.97
CA THR A 457 -2.38 -4.29 -8.63
C THR A 457 -2.41 -2.88 -8.05
N SER A 458 -1.62 -1.93 -8.55
CA SER A 458 -1.51 -0.55 -8.04
C SER A 458 -1.83 0.51 -9.11
N ASN A 459 -2.52 1.59 -8.72
CA ASN A 459 -2.81 2.69 -9.66
C ASN A 459 -1.57 3.49 -10.05
N GLY A 460 -0.60 3.62 -9.15
CA GLY A 460 0.51 4.56 -9.32
C GLY A 460 0.06 6.03 -9.39
N ASP A 461 0.99 6.87 -9.83
CA ASP A 461 0.78 8.31 -9.98
C ASP A 461 0.49 8.69 -11.44
N ILE A 462 -0.80 8.75 -11.78
CA ILE A 462 -1.28 9.09 -13.12
C ILE A 462 -0.78 10.47 -13.61
N SER A 463 -0.46 11.38 -12.68
CA SER A 463 0.00 12.73 -13.01
C SER A 463 1.43 12.75 -13.58
N ARG A 464 2.18 11.68 -13.36
CA ARG A 464 3.57 11.50 -13.81
C ARG A 464 3.71 10.51 -14.96
N ALA A 465 2.63 10.20 -15.68
CA ALA A 465 2.67 9.36 -16.87
C ALA A 465 3.62 9.87 -17.98
N PRO A 466 3.75 11.19 -18.25
CA PRO A 466 4.62 11.70 -19.32
C PRO A 466 6.10 11.35 -19.13
N PHE A 467 6.75 10.93 -20.22
CA PHE A 467 8.20 10.76 -20.35
C PHE A 467 8.79 11.95 -21.11
N ASN A 468 9.85 12.54 -20.57
CA ASN A 468 10.62 13.62 -21.21
C ASN A 468 11.95 13.84 -20.48
N GLN A 469 12.92 14.44 -21.18
CA GLN A 469 14.25 14.77 -20.66
C GLN A 469 14.25 15.61 -19.36
N THR A 470 13.34 16.57 -19.22
CA THR A 470 13.31 17.49 -18.07
C THR A 470 12.88 16.78 -16.79
N SER A 471 12.01 15.78 -16.91
CA SER A 471 11.55 14.92 -15.80
C SER A 471 12.56 13.84 -15.40
N GLY A 472 13.61 13.64 -16.21
CA GLY A 472 14.56 12.53 -16.08
C GLY A 472 14.03 11.16 -16.54
N ARG A 473 12.78 11.08 -17.01
CA ARG A 473 12.18 9.86 -17.54
C ARG A 473 12.43 9.78 -19.04
N THR A 474 13.63 9.33 -19.41
CA THR A 474 14.12 9.32 -20.80
C THR A 474 14.04 7.95 -21.48
N GLU A 475 13.54 6.93 -20.78
CA GLU A 475 13.51 5.54 -21.23
C GLU A 475 12.20 4.86 -20.83
N PHE A 476 11.76 3.90 -21.65
CA PHE A 476 10.61 3.03 -21.38
C PHE A 476 10.87 1.64 -21.99
N ASN A 477 11.12 0.67 -21.11
CA ASN A 477 11.46 -0.71 -21.45
C ASN A 477 11.18 -1.68 -20.29
N ASP A 478 11.58 -2.95 -20.42
CA ASP A 478 11.36 -3.99 -19.41
C ASP A 478 12.16 -3.78 -18.09
N SER A 479 13.25 -3.02 -18.12
CA SER A 479 14.08 -2.76 -16.93
C SER A 479 13.75 -1.42 -16.23
N THR A 480 13.02 -0.53 -16.89
CA THR A 480 12.60 0.76 -16.32
C THR A 480 11.51 0.63 -15.24
N ILE A 481 11.25 1.71 -14.50
CA ILE A 481 10.16 1.80 -13.51
C ILE A 481 9.14 2.88 -13.96
N PRO A 482 7.89 2.52 -14.33
CA PRO A 482 7.39 1.15 -14.43
C PRO A 482 8.00 0.41 -15.63
N SER A 483 8.08 -0.92 -15.54
CA SER A 483 8.45 -1.74 -16.69
C SER A 483 7.31 -1.77 -17.71
N CYS A 484 7.59 -2.14 -18.96
CA CYS A 484 6.56 -2.26 -19.99
C CYS A 484 5.72 -3.56 -19.90
N PHE A 485 5.33 -3.98 -18.70
CA PHE A 485 4.63 -5.26 -18.46
C PHE A 485 3.32 -5.48 -19.26
N LEU A 486 3.05 -6.70 -19.70
CA LEU A 486 1.80 -7.13 -20.34
C LEU A 486 0.65 -7.40 -19.35
N THR A 487 -0.57 -7.70 -19.81
CA THR A 487 -1.73 -7.95 -18.91
C THR A 487 -1.48 -9.10 -17.93
N ASN A 488 -0.69 -10.09 -18.32
CA ASN A 488 -0.32 -11.26 -17.50
C ASN A 488 0.86 -10.97 -16.54
N GLY A 489 1.48 -9.80 -16.61
CA GLY A 489 2.63 -9.41 -15.80
C GLY A 489 3.98 -9.77 -16.41
N GLU A 490 3.99 -10.46 -17.56
CA GLU A 490 5.21 -10.77 -18.29
C GLU A 490 5.83 -9.51 -18.91
N PRO A 491 7.12 -9.53 -19.26
CA PRO A 491 7.78 -8.45 -20.01
C PRO A 491 7.02 -8.06 -21.28
N GLY A 492 7.15 -6.80 -21.68
CA GLY A 492 6.55 -6.22 -22.88
C GLY A 492 7.42 -6.23 -24.12
N GLY A 493 8.74 -6.23 -23.94
CA GLY A 493 9.72 -6.31 -25.04
C GLY A 493 9.88 -5.01 -25.83
N VAL A 494 9.42 -3.89 -25.28
CA VAL A 494 9.65 -2.56 -25.87
C VAL A 494 10.98 -2.04 -25.38
N ASN A 495 11.75 -1.38 -26.26
CA ASN A 495 12.93 -0.64 -25.86
C ASN A 495 12.95 0.75 -26.49
N ILE A 496 12.40 1.73 -25.77
CA ILE A 496 12.46 3.14 -26.13
C ILE A 496 13.49 3.84 -25.22
N ILE A 497 14.46 4.51 -25.81
CA ILE A 497 15.50 5.28 -25.13
C ILE A 497 15.63 6.69 -25.72
N ASP A 498 16.48 7.52 -25.12
CA ASP A 498 16.77 8.88 -25.57
C ASP A 498 15.52 9.75 -25.77
N ILE A 499 14.49 9.60 -24.93
CA ILE A 499 13.28 10.43 -25.02
C ILE A 499 13.65 11.89 -24.69
N GLY A 500 13.62 12.74 -25.72
CA GLY A 500 14.10 14.10 -25.66
C GLY A 500 13.19 15.09 -24.92
N ASN A 501 13.41 16.38 -25.18
CA ASN A 501 12.61 17.46 -24.61
C ASN A 501 11.20 17.50 -25.22
N ALA A 502 10.22 17.88 -24.41
CA ALA A 502 8.84 18.12 -24.83
C ALA A 502 8.69 19.50 -25.51
N ASP A 503 9.28 19.65 -26.69
CA ASP A 503 9.22 20.88 -27.50
C ASP A 503 7.99 20.86 -28.46
N ASN A 504 8.11 21.37 -29.68
CA ASN A 504 7.06 21.24 -30.70
C ASN A 504 6.88 19.79 -31.18
N THR A 505 7.97 19.02 -31.13
CA THR A 505 8.02 17.59 -31.37
C THR A 505 8.81 16.95 -30.26
N ILE A 506 8.50 15.71 -29.92
CA ILE A 506 9.36 14.88 -29.06
C ILE A 506 10.04 13.83 -29.92
N GLN A 507 11.34 13.62 -29.70
CA GLN A 507 12.12 12.59 -30.38
C GLN A 507 12.47 11.48 -29.39
N PHE A 508 12.59 10.26 -29.88
CA PHE A 508 13.02 9.10 -29.12
C PHE A 508 13.70 8.10 -30.07
N THR A 509 14.56 7.25 -29.52
CA THR A 509 15.14 6.11 -30.22
C THR A 509 14.34 4.87 -29.85
N TYR A 510 13.92 4.09 -30.85
CA TYR A 510 13.40 2.74 -30.64
C TYR A 510 14.45 1.74 -31.09
N GLN A 511 14.69 0.71 -30.28
CA GLN A 511 15.56 -0.42 -30.60
C GLN A 511 14.73 -1.70 -30.62
N THR A 512 14.95 -2.54 -31.62
CA THR A 512 14.24 -3.83 -31.76
C THR A 512 14.81 -4.91 -30.86
N LEU A 513 16.06 -4.76 -30.39
CA LEU A 513 16.65 -5.61 -29.38
C LEU A 513 16.19 -5.19 -27.98
N SER A 514 15.83 -6.18 -27.15
CA SER A 514 15.62 -6.03 -25.72
C SER A 514 16.14 -7.29 -25.01
N LEU A 515 17.27 -7.17 -24.31
CA LEU A 515 17.89 -8.26 -23.55
C LEU A 515 17.26 -8.32 -22.16
N PHE A 516 17.06 -9.53 -21.65
CA PHE A 516 16.61 -9.79 -20.28
C PHE A 516 17.78 -10.19 -19.39
N SER A 517 17.78 -9.73 -18.13
CA SER A 517 18.77 -10.17 -17.13
C SER A 517 18.17 -10.29 -15.73
N ASP A 518 18.68 -11.24 -14.96
CA ASP A 518 18.27 -11.49 -13.58
C ASP A 518 19.40 -12.14 -12.76
N ILE A 519 19.28 -12.08 -11.43
CA ILE A 519 20.10 -12.88 -10.50
C ILE A 519 19.35 -14.18 -10.23
N THR A 520 19.81 -15.26 -10.84
CA THR A 520 19.08 -16.55 -10.81
C THR A 520 19.46 -17.43 -9.63
N ASN A 521 20.63 -17.18 -9.02
CA ASN A 521 21.10 -17.94 -7.88
C ASN A 521 22.09 -17.13 -7.04
N ILE A 522 22.11 -17.38 -5.74
CA ILE A 522 23.07 -16.85 -4.77
C ILE A 522 23.60 -18.07 -4.00
N THR A 523 24.92 -18.25 -3.95
CA THR A 523 25.55 -19.39 -3.29
C THR A 523 26.76 -18.97 -2.47
N ASP A 524 27.27 -19.89 -1.65
CA ASP A 524 28.50 -19.75 -0.85
C ASP A 524 28.40 -18.70 0.28
N GLU A 525 27.20 -18.47 0.81
CA GLU A 525 26.80 -17.49 1.83
C GLU A 525 27.35 -17.71 3.27
N GLY A 526 28.57 -18.22 3.40
CA GLY A 526 29.23 -18.40 4.71
C GLY A 526 28.69 -19.58 5.53
N ASP A 527 27.46 -19.50 6.01
CA ASP A 527 26.83 -20.48 6.90
C ASP A 527 25.92 -21.51 6.16
N GLY A 528 25.56 -21.22 4.91
CA GLY A 528 24.90 -22.16 4.01
C GLY A 528 23.39 -22.32 4.24
N ASP A 529 22.74 -21.37 4.92
CA ASP A 529 21.29 -21.38 5.14
C ASP A 529 20.46 -20.71 4.03
N GLY A 530 21.14 -20.19 2.99
CA GLY A 530 20.53 -19.46 1.88
C GLY A 530 20.17 -18.01 2.21
N VAL A 531 20.63 -17.47 3.33
CA VAL A 531 20.41 -16.08 3.78
C VAL A 531 21.75 -15.37 3.88
N LEU A 532 21.87 -14.22 3.24
CA LEU A 532 23.08 -13.41 3.32
C LEU A 532 23.12 -12.60 4.61
N ASN A 533 24.27 -12.62 5.29
CA ASN A 533 24.51 -11.90 6.51
C ASN A 533 25.71 -10.95 6.36
N PRO A 534 25.81 -9.91 7.21
CA PRO A 534 27.02 -9.13 7.30
C PRO A 534 28.22 -10.01 7.68
N GLY A 535 29.29 -9.96 6.88
CA GLY A 535 30.48 -10.78 7.04
C GLY A 535 30.59 -11.93 6.02
N ASP A 536 29.52 -12.25 5.30
CA ASP A 536 29.53 -13.35 4.34
C ASP A 536 30.19 -12.99 3.01
N ASP A 537 30.84 -13.98 2.41
CA ASP A 537 31.14 -13.99 0.99
C ASP A 537 29.97 -14.66 0.25
N ALA A 538 29.73 -14.29 -0.99
CA ALA A 538 28.68 -14.88 -1.81
C ALA A 538 29.06 -14.88 -3.29
N THR A 539 28.49 -15.81 -4.05
CA THR A 539 28.58 -15.87 -5.50
C THR A 539 27.20 -15.63 -6.09
N LEU A 540 27.07 -14.54 -6.86
CA LEU A 540 25.87 -14.18 -7.59
C LEU A 540 25.94 -14.77 -9.01
N GLN A 541 24.94 -15.55 -9.42
CA GLN A 541 24.79 -16.02 -10.79
C GLN A 541 23.92 -15.04 -11.60
N ILE A 542 24.58 -14.23 -12.42
CA ILE A 542 23.95 -13.28 -13.33
C ILE A 542 23.58 -13.99 -14.62
N PHE A 543 22.29 -14.01 -14.94
CA PHE A 543 21.74 -14.57 -16.17
C PHE A 543 21.47 -13.46 -17.18
N ILE A 544 21.71 -13.73 -18.46
CA ILE A 544 21.29 -12.88 -19.56
C ILE A 544 20.66 -13.72 -20.67
N SER A 545 19.65 -13.17 -21.33
CA SER A 545 19.08 -13.78 -22.53
C SER A 545 18.66 -12.76 -23.57
N ASN A 546 18.72 -13.18 -24.83
CA ASN A 546 18.00 -12.60 -25.95
C ASN A 546 16.74 -13.46 -26.18
N PRO A 547 15.61 -13.11 -25.56
CA PRO A 547 14.43 -13.97 -25.56
C PRO A 547 13.74 -14.04 -26.93
N LEU A 548 14.14 -13.18 -27.88
CA LEU A 548 13.63 -13.14 -29.25
C LEU A 548 14.82 -12.98 -30.20
N PRO A 549 15.57 -14.08 -30.47
CA PRO A 549 16.83 -14.03 -31.19
C PRO A 549 16.61 -13.87 -32.71
N ASN A 550 15.94 -12.78 -33.08
CA ASN A 550 15.77 -12.32 -34.46
C ASN A 550 17.08 -11.78 -35.03
N TYR A 551 18.01 -11.41 -34.14
CA TYR A 551 19.34 -10.89 -34.44
C TYR A 551 20.35 -11.61 -33.56
N ASP A 552 21.52 -11.91 -34.13
CA ASP A 552 22.68 -12.30 -33.35
C ASP A 552 23.21 -11.07 -32.61
N VAL A 553 23.47 -11.23 -31.32
CA VAL A 553 23.94 -10.17 -30.41
C VAL A 553 25.36 -10.50 -30.02
N ASN A 554 26.28 -9.60 -30.36
CA ASN A 554 27.71 -9.79 -30.21
C ASN A 554 28.28 -8.84 -29.15
N ASN A 555 29.49 -9.12 -28.68
CA ASN A 555 30.23 -8.27 -27.74
C ASN A 555 29.41 -7.96 -26.47
N VAL A 556 28.72 -8.97 -25.94
CA VAL A 556 27.86 -8.84 -24.77
C VAL A 556 28.69 -8.74 -23.50
N THR A 557 28.69 -7.56 -22.88
CA THR A 557 29.43 -7.28 -21.65
C THR A 557 28.53 -6.61 -20.62
N GLY A 558 28.81 -6.82 -19.35
CA GLY A 558 28.07 -6.19 -18.26
C GLY A 558 28.99 -5.64 -17.17
N VAL A 559 28.52 -4.62 -16.46
CA VAL A 559 29.18 -4.09 -15.26
C VAL A 559 28.20 -4.14 -14.11
N LEU A 560 28.47 -4.99 -13.13
CA LEU A 560 27.73 -5.05 -11.86
C LEU A 560 28.32 -4.05 -10.87
N SER A 561 27.46 -3.24 -10.25
CA SER A 561 27.84 -2.22 -9.28
C SER A 561 26.79 -2.10 -8.18
N THR A 562 27.18 -1.53 -7.04
CA THR A 562 26.26 -1.15 -5.97
C THR A 562 26.72 0.19 -5.39
N VAL A 563 25.77 0.93 -4.80
CA VAL A 563 26.05 2.17 -4.06
C VAL A 563 26.41 1.91 -2.60
N GLU A 564 26.24 0.68 -2.12
CA GLU A 564 26.52 0.31 -0.73
C GLU A 564 28.03 0.17 -0.48
N GLU A 565 28.56 0.99 0.42
CA GLU A 565 30.01 1.06 0.69
C GLU A 565 30.54 -0.21 1.39
N ASN A 566 29.67 -0.90 2.13
CA ASN A 566 30.01 -2.11 2.86
C ASN A 566 29.82 -3.40 2.04
N VAL A 567 29.72 -3.29 0.72
CA VAL A 567 29.65 -4.42 -0.21
C VAL A 567 30.76 -4.32 -1.23
N ILE A 568 31.62 -5.34 -1.29
CA ILE A 568 32.76 -5.41 -2.20
C ILE A 568 32.43 -6.39 -3.32
N ILE A 569 32.37 -5.91 -4.55
CA ILE A 569 32.23 -6.76 -5.75
C ILE A 569 33.63 -7.11 -6.25
N ASP A 570 33.99 -8.39 -6.26
CA ASP A 570 35.27 -8.86 -6.81
C ASP A 570 35.20 -8.86 -8.34
N ASN A 571 35.71 -7.79 -8.95
CA ASN A 571 35.67 -7.52 -10.38
C ASN A 571 34.26 -7.59 -10.99
N GLY A 572 33.52 -6.48 -10.93
CA GLY A 572 32.17 -6.38 -11.51
C GLY A 572 32.09 -6.38 -13.04
N GLU A 573 33.21 -6.41 -13.77
CA GLU A 573 33.20 -6.53 -15.23
C GLU A 573 32.98 -7.98 -15.67
N ILE A 574 31.88 -8.22 -16.38
CA ILE A 574 31.42 -9.52 -16.87
C ILE A 574 31.46 -9.53 -18.40
N SER A 575 31.93 -10.62 -18.99
CA SER A 575 31.80 -10.88 -20.42
C SER A 575 30.97 -12.15 -20.62
N PHE A 576 30.00 -12.09 -21.52
CA PHE A 576 29.18 -13.22 -21.93
C PHE A 576 29.60 -13.67 -23.34
N GLU A 577 29.21 -14.88 -23.70
CA GLU A 577 29.28 -15.35 -25.08
C GLU A 577 28.28 -14.59 -25.97
N ASP A 578 28.51 -14.60 -27.28
CA ASP A 578 27.59 -14.01 -28.24
C ASP A 578 26.22 -14.74 -28.20
N LEU A 579 25.13 -14.00 -28.06
CA LEU A 579 23.78 -14.55 -27.98
C LEU A 579 23.23 -14.72 -29.40
N THR A 580 23.10 -15.96 -29.83
CA THR A 580 22.69 -16.33 -31.20
C THR A 580 21.35 -17.04 -31.20
N PHE A 581 20.76 -17.24 -32.37
CA PHE A 581 19.52 -18.02 -32.49
C PHE A 581 19.59 -19.42 -31.85
N ASP A 582 20.73 -20.11 -31.99
CA ASP A 582 20.91 -21.46 -31.44
C ASP A 582 21.30 -21.45 -29.95
N ASN A 583 21.88 -20.35 -29.44
CA ASN A 583 22.28 -20.17 -28.05
C ASN A 583 21.88 -18.75 -27.59
N PRO A 584 20.61 -18.53 -27.22
CA PRO A 584 20.09 -17.19 -26.93
C PRO A 584 20.33 -16.74 -25.49
N GLU A 585 20.99 -17.56 -24.67
CA GLU A 585 21.14 -17.33 -23.23
C GLU A 585 22.56 -17.65 -22.78
N ASP A 586 23.02 -16.94 -21.75
CA ASP A 586 24.28 -17.19 -21.08
C ASP A 586 24.20 -16.81 -19.60
N SER A 587 25.14 -17.27 -18.79
CA SER A 587 25.23 -16.90 -17.39
C SER A 587 26.68 -16.79 -16.93
N ALA A 588 26.92 -15.85 -16.02
CA ALA A 588 28.22 -15.65 -15.41
C ALA A 588 28.07 -15.57 -13.89
N ILE A 589 29.17 -15.84 -13.18
CA ILE A 589 29.22 -15.72 -11.73
C ILE A 589 30.08 -14.53 -11.32
N VAL A 590 29.65 -13.83 -10.28
CA VAL A 590 30.38 -12.72 -9.67
C VAL A 590 30.46 -12.95 -8.18
N ASN A 591 31.66 -12.83 -7.60
CA ASN A 591 31.85 -12.94 -6.18
C ASN A 591 31.66 -11.58 -5.51
N VAL A 592 30.97 -11.57 -4.38
CA VAL A 592 30.62 -10.38 -3.60
C VAL A 592 30.88 -10.68 -2.14
N THR A 593 31.57 -9.77 -1.46
CA THR A 593 31.78 -9.82 -0.01
C THR A 593 30.92 -8.76 0.67
N PHE A 594 30.09 -9.19 1.61
CA PHE A 594 29.33 -8.33 2.50
C PHE A 594 30.17 -8.09 3.75
N LEU A 595 30.64 -6.87 3.98
CA LEU A 595 31.46 -6.56 5.15
C LEU A 595 30.64 -6.70 6.45
N PRO A 596 31.28 -6.89 7.62
CA PRO A 596 30.57 -7.01 8.90
C PRO A 596 29.64 -5.83 9.24
N ASP A 597 29.89 -4.65 8.67
CA ASP A 597 29.06 -3.45 8.84
C ASP A 597 28.00 -3.27 7.73
N ALA A 598 27.79 -4.27 6.88
CA ALA A 598 26.80 -4.23 5.80
C ALA A 598 25.39 -3.96 6.35
N GLN A 599 24.67 -3.04 5.70
CA GLN A 599 23.34 -2.66 6.14
C GLN A 599 22.34 -3.82 5.96
N LEU A 600 21.45 -4.00 6.93
CA LEU A 600 20.36 -4.98 6.85
C LEU A 600 19.25 -4.51 5.90
N GLY A 601 18.60 -5.46 5.23
CA GLY A 601 17.53 -5.23 4.27
C GLY A 601 17.98 -5.39 2.82
N ASP A 602 17.21 -4.82 1.90
CA ASP A 602 17.47 -4.90 0.46
C ASP A 602 18.65 -3.99 0.06
N ILE A 603 19.76 -4.59 -0.35
CA ILE A 603 20.88 -3.87 -0.96
C ILE A 603 20.66 -3.73 -2.47
N PRO A 604 20.63 -2.50 -3.01
CA PRO A 604 20.44 -2.28 -4.44
C PRO A 604 21.72 -2.53 -5.23
N PHE A 605 21.61 -3.33 -6.28
CA PHE A 605 22.63 -3.53 -7.31
C PHE A 605 22.14 -2.96 -8.65
N THR A 606 23.06 -2.38 -9.41
CA THR A 606 22.84 -1.96 -10.79
C THR A 606 23.74 -2.77 -11.71
N PHE A 607 23.15 -3.38 -12.73
CA PHE A 607 23.83 -4.13 -13.76
C PHE A 607 23.65 -3.45 -15.11
N GLN A 608 24.72 -2.83 -15.61
CA GLN A 608 24.73 -2.14 -16.89
C GLN A 608 25.24 -3.09 -17.98
N ILE A 609 24.41 -3.40 -18.96
CA ILE A 609 24.74 -4.28 -20.08
C ILE A 609 25.03 -3.42 -21.31
N THR A 610 26.07 -3.77 -22.07
CA THR A 610 26.32 -3.25 -23.41
C THR A 610 26.51 -4.38 -24.41
N ALA A 611 26.02 -4.20 -25.63
CA ALA A 611 26.15 -5.18 -26.70
C ALA A 611 26.07 -4.53 -28.08
N GLU A 612 26.29 -5.30 -29.13
CA GLU A 612 26.19 -4.88 -30.53
C GLU A 612 25.30 -5.87 -31.30
N TYR A 613 24.44 -5.39 -32.19
CA TYR A 613 23.64 -6.25 -33.07
C TYR A 613 23.48 -5.63 -34.45
N GLU A 614 23.26 -6.48 -35.45
CA GLU A 614 23.06 -6.06 -36.84
C GLU A 614 21.60 -6.22 -37.25
N GLU A 615 20.99 -5.14 -37.74
CA GLU A 615 19.66 -5.14 -38.33
C GLU A 615 19.71 -4.44 -39.70
N ASN A 616 19.19 -5.10 -40.74
CA ASN A 616 19.13 -4.56 -42.11
C ASN A 616 20.49 -4.04 -42.64
N GLU A 617 21.57 -4.82 -42.46
CA GLU A 617 22.94 -4.47 -42.86
C GLU A 617 23.54 -3.26 -42.11
N SER A 618 22.93 -2.84 -41.00
CA SER A 618 23.40 -1.75 -40.14
C SER A 618 23.68 -2.26 -38.74
N GLU A 619 24.82 -1.86 -38.19
CA GLU A 619 25.29 -2.21 -36.85
C GLU A 619 24.79 -1.17 -35.83
N PHE A 620 24.24 -1.65 -34.72
CA PHE A 620 23.68 -0.84 -33.64
C PHE A 620 24.29 -1.21 -32.30
N ASN A 621 24.60 -0.19 -31.51
CA ASN A 621 25.00 -0.37 -30.11
C ASN A 621 23.76 -0.45 -29.23
N TYR A 622 23.79 -1.36 -28.27
CA TYR A 622 22.76 -1.60 -27.28
C TYR A 622 23.31 -1.31 -25.89
N SER A 623 22.51 -0.66 -25.04
CA SER A 623 22.82 -0.43 -23.63
C SER A 623 21.53 -0.47 -22.83
N VAL A 624 21.54 -1.15 -21.69
CA VAL A 624 20.41 -1.21 -20.75
C VAL A 624 20.91 -1.38 -19.33
N GLU A 625 20.18 -0.83 -18.35
CA GLU A 625 20.47 -1.02 -16.93
C GLU A 625 19.37 -1.86 -16.28
N TYR A 626 19.76 -2.88 -15.53
CA TYR A 626 18.89 -3.66 -14.65
C TYR A 626 19.20 -3.33 -13.19
N HIS A 627 18.15 -3.29 -12.36
CA HIS A 627 18.29 -3.07 -10.92
C HIS A 627 17.80 -4.30 -10.17
N PHE A 628 18.64 -4.80 -9.26
CA PHE A 628 18.36 -5.96 -8.43
C PHE A 628 18.42 -5.56 -6.95
N ASN A 629 17.65 -6.25 -6.12
CA ASN A 629 17.75 -6.11 -4.66
C ASN A 629 18.22 -7.45 -4.08
N VAL A 630 19.29 -7.41 -3.30
CA VAL A 630 19.82 -8.57 -2.59
C VAL A 630 19.59 -8.34 -1.09
N ALA A 631 18.77 -9.20 -0.47
CA ALA A 631 18.38 -9.05 0.93
C ALA A 631 19.48 -9.55 1.85
N ILE A 632 19.86 -8.72 2.83
CA ILE A 632 20.77 -9.05 3.93
C ILE A 632 19.99 -9.09 5.24
N SER A 633 20.25 -10.07 6.09
CA SER A 633 19.64 -10.18 7.42
C SER A 633 20.64 -10.58 8.49
N LEU A 634 20.19 -10.69 9.75
CA LEU A 634 20.99 -11.28 10.85
C LEU A 634 20.57 -12.72 11.15
N ASN A 635 19.72 -13.31 10.32
CA ASN A 635 19.26 -14.67 10.53
C ASN A 635 20.41 -15.61 10.16
N GLN A 636 20.98 -16.22 11.19
CA GLN A 636 21.98 -17.26 11.06
C GLN A 636 21.29 -18.62 10.95
N THR A 637 22.03 -19.62 10.50
CA THR A 637 21.58 -21.02 10.45
C THR A 637 20.91 -21.44 11.75
N GLY A 638 19.61 -21.76 11.68
CA GLY A 638 18.80 -22.20 12.81
C GLY A 638 18.18 -21.07 13.65
N PHE A 639 18.37 -19.81 13.25
CA PHE A 639 17.81 -18.61 13.88
C PHE A 639 17.00 -17.77 12.87
N PRO A 640 15.91 -17.10 13.30
CA PRO A 640 15.39 -17.05 14.66
C PRO A 640 14.83 -18.41 15.13
N TYR A 641 15.17 -18.79 16.36
CA TYR A 641 14.67 -20.02 16.97
C TYR A 641 13.26 -19.81 17.50
N GLY A 642 12.31 -20.60 17.01
CA GLY A 642 10.91 -20.51 17.43
C GLY A 642 10.65 -21.30 18.71
N THR A 643 10.24 -20.60 19.77
CA THR A 643 9.82 -21.19 21.05
C THR A 643 8.32 -21.47 21.09
N THR A 644 7.90 -22.27 22.06
CA THR A 644 6.48 -22.60 22.25
C THR A 644 5.71 -21.59 23.10
N ASP A 645 6.42 -20.83 23.94
CA ASP A 645 5.88 -19.71 24.73
C ASP A 645 6.93 -18.58 24.90
N GLN A 646 6.60 -17.58 25.74
CA GLN A 646 7.44 -16.43 26.06
C GLN A 646 8.76 -16.86 26.71
N VAL A 647 9.87 -16.29 26.23
CA VAL A 647 11.18 -16.37 26.88
C VAL A 647 11.37 -15.11 27.72
N ARG A 648 11.41 -15.25 29.05
CA ARG A 648 11.67 -14.14 29.98
C ARG A 648 13.09 -14.12 30.54
N THR A 649 13.76 -15.26 30.51
CA THR A 649 15.12 -15.41 31.03
C THR A 649 16.12 -14.72 30.12
N SER A 650 17.18 -14.16 30.71
CA SER A 650 18.39 -13.87 29.94
C SER A 650 19.09 -15.18 29.57
N PRO A 651 19.55 -15.37 28.32
CA PRO A 651 20.30 -16.55 27.95
C PRO A 651 21.68 -16.55 28.65
N ALA A 652 22.12 -17.71 29.11
CA ALA A 652 23.51 -17.97 29.49
C ALA A 652 24.24 -18.57 28.28
N VAL A 653 25.52 -18.22 28.12
CA VAL A 653 26.37 -18.74 27.05
C VAL A 653 27.60 -19.38 27.69
N LYS A 654 27.71 -20.71 27.56
CA LYS A 654 28.77 -21.50 28.19
C LYS A 654 29.01 -22.78 27.39
N ASP A 655 30.27 -23.14 27.21
CA ASP A 655 30.69 -24.48 26.79
C ASP A 655 30.39 -25.43 27.96
N ILE A 656 29.31 -26.20 27.83
CA ILE A 656 28.86 -27.11 28.89
C ILE A 656 29.36 -28.54 28.69
N ASN A 657 29.80 -28.89 27.49
CA ASN A 657 30.16 -30.25 27.14
C ASN A 657 31.69 -30.45 26.94
N GLY A 658 32.46 -29.37 27.00
CA GLY A 658 33.92 -29.34 26.92
C GLY A 658 34.49 -29.48 25.51
N ASP A 659 33.70 -29.23 24.46
CA ASP A 659 34.14 -29.33 23.07
C ASP A 659 34.79 -28.04 22.52
N GLY A 660 34.77 -26.95 23.31
CA GLY A 660 35.30 -25.64 22.96
C GLY A 660 34.33 -24.75 22.18
N ILE A 661 33.10 -25.22 21.93
CA ILE A 661 31.99 -24.45 21.35
C ILE A 661 31.08 -24.02 22.51
N GLN A 662 30.50 -22.82 22.41
CA GLN A 662 29.61 -22.31 23.45
C GLN A 662 28.16 -22.66 23.12
N GLU A 663 27.41 -23.13 24.11
CA GLU A 663 25.97 -23.36 23.99
C GLU A 663 25.16 -22.18 24.53
N ILE A 664 23.94 -22.00 24.00
CA ILE A 664 22.96 -20.99 24.40
C ILE A 664 21.91 -21.64 25.28
N ILE A 665 21.75 -21.17 26.52
CA ILE A 665 20.92 -21.79 27.56
C ILE A 665 19.86 -20.78 28.03
N PHE A 666 18.58 -21.12 27.94
CA PHE A 666 17.49 -20.21 28.33
C PHE A 666 16.21 -20.95 28.70
N GLY A 667 15.31 -20.29 29.44
CA GLY A 667 14.03 -20.85 29.89
C GLY A 667 12.81 -20.20 29.24
N GLU A 668 11.80 -21.02 28.96
CA GLU A 668 10.44 -20.60 28.58
C GLU A 668 9.50 -20.53 29.80
N ASP A 669 8.50 -19.65 29.73
CA ASP A 669 7.43 -19.47 30.72
C ASP A 669 6.56 -20.73 30.96
N ILE A 670 6.70 -21.79 30.15
CA ILE A 670 5.98 -23.05 30.36
C ILE A 670 6.81 -24.11 31.09
N GLY A 671 7.98 -23.76 31.61
CA GLY A 671 8.83 -24.69 32.34
C GLY A 671 9.75 -25.53 31.45
N LEU A 672 10.08 -25.04 30.25
CA LEU A 672 11.06 -25.66 29.37
C LEU A 672 12.40 -24.93 29.45
N LEU A 673 13.47 -25.65 29.77
CA LEU A 673 14.84 -25.16 29.70
C LEU A 673 15.47 -25.67 28.40
N HIS A 674 15.93 -24.76 27.56
CA HIS A 674 16.59 -25.03 26.29
C HIS A 674 18.10 -24.93 26.43
N VAL A 675 18.79 -25.77 25.65
CA VAL A 675 20.23 -25.72 25.42
C VAL A 675 20.48 -25.96 23.94
N LEU A 676 20.83 -24.89 23.24
CA LEU A 676 21.08 -24.90 21.80
C LEU A 676 22.57 -24.79 21.52
N GLY A 677 23.04 -25.56 20.54
CA GLY A 677 24.32 -25.25 19.89
C GLY A 677 24.24 -23.97 19.05
N PRO A 678 25.37 -23.53 18.47
CA PRO A 678 25.45 -22.26 17.73
C PRO A 678 24.63 -22.23 16.43
N THR A 679 24.16 -23.38 15.95
CA THR A 679 23.31 -23.52 14.75
C THR A 679 21.83 -23.74 15.08
N GLY A 680 21.42 -23.44 16.32
CA GLY A 680 20.04 -23.62 16.79
C GLY A 680 19.63 -25.09 17.01
N VAL A 681 20.57 -26.04 16.91
CA VAL A 681 20.31 -27.46 17.18
C VAL A 681 20.33 -27.71 18.69
N GLU A 682 19.22 -28.18 19.21
CA GLU A 682 19.06 -28.55 20.62
C GLU A 682 19.96 -29.74 21.01
N LEU A 683 20.64 -29.63 22.16
CA LEU A 683 21.50 -30.69 22.66
C LEU A 683 20.68 -31.89 23.18
N PRO A 684 21.24 -33.11 23.15
CA PRO A 684 20.58 -34.28 23.73
C PRO A 684 20.23 -34.05 25.20
N GLY A 685 18.98 -34.36 25.56
CA GLY A 685 18.46 -34.12 26.91
C GLY A 685 17.60 -32.86 27.03
N PHE A 686 17.63 -31.99 26.01
CA PHE A 686 16.89 -30.73 25.97
C PHE A 686 15.83 -30.71 24.84
N PRO A 687 14.79 -29.85 24.94
CA PRO A 687 14.47 -29.03 26.11
C PRO A 687 14.09 -29.88 27.32
N PHE A 688 14.61 -29.50 28.47
CA PHE A 688 14.31 -30.16 29.74
C PHE A 688 13.01 -29.58 30.32
N ASN A 689 12.04 -30.44 30.63
CA ASN A 689 10.77 -30.02 31.20
C ASN A 689 10.80 -30.10 32.73
N LEU A 690 10.73 -28.95 33.38
CA LEU A 690 10.76 -28.79 34.84
C LEU A 690 9.45 -29.23 35.52
N GLY A 691 8.39 -29.56 34.77
CA GLY A 691 7.09 -29.98 35.31
C GLY A 691 5.94 -29.01 35.02
N GLY A 692 6.11 -28.06 34.10
CA GLY A 692 5.02 -27.25 33.53
C GLY A 692 4.65 -25.96 34.29
N ASP A 693 5.61 -25.21 34.80
CA ASP A 693 5.39 -23.94 35.51
C ASP A 693 6.49 -22.91 35.18
N ASP A 694 6.22 -21.62 35.35
CA ASP A 694 7.00 -20.55 34.73
C ASP A 694 8.47 -20.49 35.19
N ILE A 695 9.36 -20.24 34.23
CA ILE A 695 10.77 -19.89 34.44
C ILE A 695 10.93 -18.39 34.23
N TRP A 696 11.08 -17.64 35.33
CA TRP A 696 11.31 -16.19 35.27
C TRP A 696 12.75 -15.79 35.59
N GLY A 697 13.46 -16.61 36.38
CA GLY A 697 14.86 -16.41 36.71
C GLY A 697 15.75 -17.01 35.62
N SER A 698 16.86 -16.35 35.31
CA SER A 698 17.83 -16.84 34.32
C SER A 698 18.58 -18.08 34.85
N PRO A 699 19.06 -18.96 33.97
CA PRO A 699 19.95 -20.05 34.35
C PRO A 699 21.29 -19.52 34.90
N ALA A 700 21.80 -20.15 35.95
CA ALA A 700 23.18 -19.99 36.40
C ALA A 700 23.98 -21.22 35.96
N VAL A 701 25.22 -21.04 35.53
CA VAL A 701 26.04 -22.13 34.98
C VAL A 701 27.46 -22.02 35.52
N ALA A 702 27.92 -23.04 36.24
CA ALA A 702 29.27 -23.12 36.80
C ALA A 702 29.64 -24.56 37.15
N ASP A 703 30.94 -24.81 37.31
CA ASP A 703 31.48 -26.00 37.97
C ASP A 703 31.35 -25.78 39.47
N LEU A 704 30.38 -26.44 40.11
CA LEU A 704 30.02 -26.21 41.50
C LEU A 704 30.98 -26.90 42.49
N GLU A 705 31.53 -28.05 42.12
CA GLU A 705 32.41 -28.89 42.94
C GLU A 705 33.91 -28.78 42.60
N GLY A 706 34.26 -28.05 41.54
CA GLY A 706 35.62 -27.85 41.07
C GLY A 706 36.23 -29.08 40.39
N ASP A 707 35.40 -29.95 39.79
CA ASP A 707 35.84 -31.20 39.16
C ASP A 707 36.09 -31.08 37.64
N GLY A 708 35.68 -29.95 37.05
CA GLY A 708 35.86 -29.58 35.66
C GLY A 708 34.63 -29.79 34.77
N ASP A 709 33.59 -30.45 35.26
CA ASP A 709 32.28 -30.48 34.62
C ASP A 709 31.44 -29.28 35.11
N VAL A 710 30.48 -28.80 34.31
CA VAL A 710 29.64 -27.66 34.70
C VAL A 710 28.18 -28.06 34.82
N GLU A 711 27.52 -27.47 35.81
CA GLU A 711 26.11 -27.70 36.09
C GLU A 711 25.27 -26.52 35.61
N ILE A 712 24.03 -26.83 35.21
CA ILE A 712 23.01 -25.84 34.87
C ILE A 712 22.01 -25.76 36.01
N ILE A 713 21.89 -24.58 36.61
CA ILE A 713 21.04 -24.32 37.77
C ILE A 713 19.87 -23.44 37.35
N ILE A 714 18.65 -23.91 37.59
CA ILE A 714 17.44 -23.17 37.24
C ILE A 714 16.34 -23.32 38.31
N GLY A 715 15.72 -22.19 38.66
CA GLY A 715 14.56 -22.15 39.56
C GLY A 715 13.25 -22.01 38.78
N SER A 716 12.18 -22.62 39.26
CA SER A 716 10.84 -22.51 38.67
C SER A 716 9.77 -22.19 39.73
N LYS A 717 8.65 -21.63 39.26
CA LYS A 717 7.43 -21.46 40.06
C LYS A 717 6.79 -22.78 40.47
N ASN A 718 7.21 -23.92 39.93
CA ASN A 718 6.83 -25.21 40.48
C ASN A 718 7.32 -25.42 41.93
N LYS A 719 8.19 -24.52 42.44
CA LYS A 719 8.84 -24.47 43.77
C LYS A 719 10.14 -25.26 43.88
N HIS A 720 10.60 -25.79 42.76
CA HIS A 720 11.79 -26.60 42.69
C HIS A 720 12.95 -25.79 42.08
N LEU A 721 14.13 -26.00 42.65
CA LEU A 721 15.41 -25.66 42.05
C LEU A 721 16.00 -26.95 41.47
N PHE A 722 16.40 -26.90 40.20
CA PHE A 722 17.06 -28.02 39.52
C PHE A 722 18.54 -27.69 39.31
N VAL A 723 19.39 -28.69 39.58
CA VAL A 723 20.79 -28.73 39.16
C VAL A 723 20.89 -29.86 38.15
N LEU A 724 21.24 -29.52 36.92
CA LEU A 724 21.30 -30.45 35.79
C LEU A 724 22.74 -30.58 35.30
N ASN A 725 23.12 -31.80 34.95
CA ASN A 725 24.35 -32.05 34.18
C ASN A 725 24.18 -31.54 32.74
N ALA A 726 25.29 -31.41 32.02
CA ALA A 726 25.31 -31.00 30.62
C ALA A 726 24.51 -31.92 29.67
N ASP A 727 24.22 -33.16 30.06
CA ASP A 727 23.38 -34.11 29.30
C ASP A 727 21.88 -34.04 29.64
N GLY A 728 21.49 -33.06 30.47
CA GLY A 728 20.11 -32.86 30.94
C GLY A 728 19.68 -33.81 32.05
N SER A 729 20.56 -34.69 32.55
CA SER A 729 20.25 -35.52 33.71
C SER A 729 20.22 -34.69 35.00
N ILE A 730 19.26 -34.99 35.88
CA ILE A 730 19.08 -34.27 37.15
C ILE A 730 20.13 -34.74 38.16
N GLN A 731 20.97 -33.81 38.62
CA GLN A 731 21.86 -33.99 39.77
C GLN A 731 21.10 -33.73 41.08
N VAL A 732 20.40 -32.58 41.16
CA VAL A 732 19.57 -32.20 42.30
C VAL A 732 18.20 -31.72 41.85
N ASP A 733 17.17 -32.18 42.56
CA ASP A 733 15.81 -31.64 42.53
C ASP A 733 15.43 -31.22 43.96
N TYR A 734 15.53 -29.92 44.24
CA TYR A 734 15.35 -29.35 45.57
C TYR A 734 13.97 -28.67 45.69
N ASP A 735 13.08 -29.22 46.53
CA ASP A 735 11.78 -28.61 46.86
C ASP A 735 11.96 -27.51 47.92
N ALA A 736 11.87 -26.25 47.50
CA ALA A 736 11.96 -25.09 48.37
C ALA A 736 10.64 -24.81 49.13
N GLU A 737 9.56 -25.49 48.76
CA GLU A 737 8.18 -25.22 49.18
C GLU A 737 7.70 -23.77 48.90
N GLN A 738 8.46 -22.99 48.11
CA GLN A 738 8.21 -21.58 47.77
C GLN A 738 8.44 -21.34 46.28
N PHE A 739 7.64 -20.46 45.68
CA PHE A 739 7.82 -20.06 44.27
C PHE A 739 9.23 -19.49 44.06
N LEU A 740 9.95 -19.97 43.05
CA LEU A 740 11.27 -19.46 42.69
C LEU A 740 11.16 -18.64 41.41
N MET A 741 11.53 -17.37 41.47
CA MET A 741 11.33 -16.41 40.38
C MET A 741 12.58 -15.61 40.01
N GLY A 742 13.60 -15.64 40.86
CA GLY A 742 14.85 -14.92 40.66
C GLY A 742 15.96 -15.82 40.15
N THR A 743 16.96 -15.20 39.52
CA THR A 743 18.19 -15.87 39.12
C THR A 743 18.96 -16.33 40.37
N PRO A 744 19.33 -17.62 40.49
CA PRO A 744 20.21 -18.10 41.56
C PRO A 744 21.61 -17.45 41.46
N ALA A 745 22.23 -17.20 42.61
CA ALA A 745 23.62 -16.76 42.69
C ALA A 745 24.50 -17.88 43.24
N LEU A 746 25.74 -17.97 42.77
CA LEU A 746 26.68 -19.04 43.14
C LEU A 746 27.86 -18.44 43.91
N GLY A 747 28.23 -19.04 45.04
CA GLY A 747 29.37 -18.57 45.83
C GLY A 747 29.62 -19.39 47.10
N ASP A 748 30.88 -19.47 47.50
CA ASP A 748 31.37 -20.16 48.70
C ASP A 748 30.94 -19.38 49.97
N ILE A 749 29.77 -19.72 50.51
CA ILE A 749 29.18 -19.08 51.69
C ILE A 749 29.64 -19.75 52.98
N ASP A 750 30.00 -21.04 52.93
CA ASP A 750 30.36 -21.80 54.11
C ASP A 750 31.87 -22.10 54.24
N GLY A 751 32.67 -21.64 53.28
CA GLY A 751 34.13 -21.61 53.28
C GLY A 751 34.79 -22.96 53.04
N ASP A 752 34.10 -23.93 52.42
CA ASP A 752 34.63 -25.26 52.14
C ASP A 752 35.28 -25.40 50.75
N GLY A 753 35.08 -24.41 49.88
CA GLY A 753 35.66 -24.30 48.55
C GLY A 753 34.77 -24.83 47.42
N GLU A 754 33.59 -25.36 47.72
CA GLU A 754 32.51 -25.61 46.77
C GLU A 754 31.69 -24.31 46.57
N LEU A 755 30.89 -24.24 45.49
CA LEU A 755 30.00 -23.11 45.24
C LEU A 755 28.56 -23.46 45.64
N GLU A 756 28.08 -22.84 46.71
CA GLU A 756 26.69 -22.99 47.12
C GLU A 756 25.74 -22.19 46.23
N ILE A 757 24.53 -22.73 46.07
CA ILE A 757 23.46 -22.11 45.29
C ILE A 757 22.58 -21.29 46.23
N VAL A 758 22.66 -19.96 46.13
CA VAL A 758 21.91 -19.03 46.96
C VAL A 758 20.76 -18.41 46.18
N PHE A 759 19.54 -18.48 46.72
CA PHE A 759 18.34 -17.99 46.04
C PHE A 759 17.23 -17.60 47.02
N GLY A 760 16.33 -16.74 46.56
CA GLY A 760 15.20 -16.22 47.34
C GLY A 760 13.86 -16.87 46.97
N GLY A 761 12.99 -17.04 47.97
CA GLY A 761 11.64 -17.53 47.78
C GLY A 761 10.59 -16.41 47.68
N TYR A 762 9.73 -16.51 46.67
CA TYR A 762 8.63 -15.60 46.42
C TYR A 762 7.32 -16.11 47.05
N THR A 763 7.29 -16.28 48.37
CA THR A 763 6.11 -16.69 49.14
C THR A 763 6.04 -15.90 50.44
N SER A 764 4.88 -15.81 51.10
CA SER A 764 4.76 -15.11 52.40
C SER A 764 4.48 -16.10 53.53
N PRO A 765 5.32 -16.17 54.59
CA PRO A 765 6.61 -15.46 54.75
C PRO A 765 7.65 -15.97 53.73
N GLY A 766 8.56 -15.09 53.29
CA GLY A 766 9.59 -15.44 52.31
C GLY A 766 10.86 -15.93 52.98
N LYS A 767 11.56 -16.85 52.32
CA LYS A 767 12.79 -17.48 52.83
C LYS A 767 13.96 -17.20 51.89
N LEU A 768 15.14 -17.16 52.46
CA LEU A 768 16.41 -17.20 51.76
C LEU A 768 16.98 -18.62 51.86
N PHE A 769 17.51 -19.14 50.77
CA PHE A 769 18.04 -20.49 50.67
C PHE A 769 19.52 -20.42 50.29
N ALA A 770 20.30 -21.35 50.83
CA ALA A 770 21.65 -21.68 50.38
C ALA A 770 21.77 -23.20 50.44
N VAL A 771 22.13 -23.81 49.31
CA VAL A 771 22.11 -25.26 49.09
C VAL A 771 23.46 -25.67 48.50
N ASN A 772 24.04 -26.73 49.05
CA ASN A 772 25.29 -27.32 48.57
C ASN A 772 25.08 -28.01 47.21
N PRO A 773 26.15 -28.29 46.44
CA PRO A 773 26.05 -28.97 45.14
C PRO A 773 25.35 -30.34 45.21
N ASP A 774 25.41 -31.02 46.37
CA ASP A 774 24.72 -32.30 46.62
C ASP A 774 23.23 -32.18 47.00
N GLY A 775 22.69 -30.95 47.08
CA GLY A 775 21.32 -30.66 47.44
C GLY A 775 21.04 -30.57 48.95
N SER A 776 22.06 -30.72 49.80
CA SER A 776 21.92 -30.52 51.24
C SER A 776 21.90 -29.02 51.60
N ASN A 777 21.21 -28.65 52.68
CA ASN A 777 21.16 -27.26 53.12
C ASN A 777 22.48 -26.86 53.80
N VAL A 778 22.97 -25.68 53.44
CA VAL A 778 24.00 -24.98 54.21
C VAL A 778 23.52 -24.78 55.65
N PRO A 779 24.39 -24.95 56.67
CA PRO A 779 24.00 -24.77 58.06
C PRO A 779 23.33 -23.41 58.32
N GLY A 780 22.08 -23.44 58.80
CA GLY A 780 21.28 -22.24 59.10
C GLY A 780 20.25 -21.89 58.02
N PHE A 781 20.34 -22.49 56.84
CA PHE A 781 19.37 -22.35 55.76
C PHE A 781 18.34 -23.51 55.75
N PRO A 782 17.11 -23.26 55.27
CA PRO A 782 16.59 -21.97 54.81
C PRO A 782 16.38 -20.97 55.95
N TYR A 783 16.74 -19.72 55.71
CA TYR A 783 16.59 -18.61 56.65
C TYR A 783 15.24 -17.90 56.42
N ASP A 784 14.42 -17.79 57.46
CA ASP A 784 13.12 -17.12 57.39
C ASP A 784 13.30 -15.60 57.47
N LEU A 785 13.37 -14.96 56.30
CA LEU A 785 13.48 -13.50 56.18
C LEU A 785 12.15 -12.81 56.49
N GLY A 786 11.02 -13.50 56.28
CA GLY A 786 9.67 -12.95 56.45
C GLY A 786 9.15 -12.19 55.23
N GLU A 787 10.00 -11.89 54.25
CA GLU A 787 9.73 -11.01 53.12
C GLU A 787 10.01 -11.71 51.78
N LYS A 788 9.21 -11.41 50.77
CA LYS A 788 9.33 -12.03 49.44
C LYS A 788 10.52 -11.48 48.68
N ILE A 789 11.30 -12.36 48.04
CA ILE A 789 12.43 -12.02 47.18
C ILE A 789 12.08 -12.42 45.75
N GLN A 790 12.11 -11.48 44.78
CA GLN A 790 11.57 -11.72 43.43
C GLN A 790 12.62 -11.98 42.35
N ARG A 791 13.70 -11.19 42.23
CA ARG A 791 14.56 -11.16 41.03
C ARG A 791 15.96 -11.78 41.16
N GLY A 792 16.39 -12.10 42.38
CA GLY A 792 17.69 -12.73 42.63
C GLY A 792 18.39 -12.11 43.83
N VAL A 793 19.61 -12.57 44.07
CA VAL A 793 20.48 -12.07 45.15
C VAL A 793 21.86 -11.75 44.58
N ALA A 794 22.64 -10.94 45.31
CA ALA A 794 24.04 -10.70 44.99
C ALA A 794 24.93 -11.18 46.14
N LEU A 795 26.08 -11.74 45.79
CA LEU A 795 27.01 -12.36 46.73
C LEU A 795 28.35 -11.63 46.70
N THR A 796 28.85 -11.22 47.87
CA THR A 796 30.19 -10.63 48.02
C THR A 796 30.62 -10.68 49.48
N ASP A 797 31.90 -10.92 49.77
CA ASP A 797 32.44 -10.85 51.13
C ASP A 797 32.49 -9.39 51.65
N PHE A 798 31.48 -8.95 52.39
CA PHE A 798 31.41 -7.59 52.96
C PHE A 798 32.22 -7.44 54.24
N ASN A 799 32.36 -8.49 55.05
CA ASN A 799 33.02 -8.42 56.36
C ASN A 799 34.52 -8.80 56.34
N GLY A 800 35.03 -9.28 55.20
CA GLY A 800 36.43 -9.62 54.96
C GLY A 800 36.85 -10.97 55.54
N ASN A 801 35.92 -11.89 55.81
CA ASN A 801 36.21 -13.19 56.42
C ASN A 801 36.55 -14.29 55.38
N GLY A 802 36.48 -13.97 54.09
CA GLY A 802 36.74 -14.91 52.99
C GLY A 802 35.53 -15.74 52.57
N ARG A 803 34.33 -15.47 53.09
CA ARG A 803 33.05 -16.09 52.71
C ARG A 803 32.16 -15.02 52.10
N VAL A 804 31.28 -15.41 51.18
CA VAL A 804 30.36 -14.43 50.57
C VAL A 804 29.20 -14.12 51.50
N ASP A 805 28.79 -12.85 51.54
CA ASP A 805 27.58 -12.38 52.22
C ASP A 805 26.48 -12.08 51.19
N ILE A 806 25.23 -12.02 51.64
CA ILE A 806 24.05 -11.98 50.77
C ILE A 806 23.40 -10.59 50.77
N VAL A 807 23.17 -10.05 49.58
CA VAL A 807 22.36 -8.86 49.35
C VAL A 807 21.09 -9.22 48.58
N CYS A 808 19.92 -8.83 49.08
CA CYS A 808 18.65 -9.08 48.40
C CYS A 808 17.63 -7.96 48.61
N GLY A 809 16.85 -7.66 47.56
CA GLY A 809 15.71 -6.74 47.61
C GLY A 809 14.39 -7.48 47.82
N THR A 810 13.42 -6.81 48.44
CA THR A 810 12.11 -7.41 48.76
C THR A 810 10.91 -6.57 48.28
N ASP A 811 9.76 -7.22 48.13
CA ASP A 811 8.43 -6.60 47.93
C ASP A 811 7.89 -5.88 49.19
N SER A 812 8.78 -5.48 50.11
CA SER A 812 8.42 -4.73 51.32
C SER A 812 9.21 -3.43 51.43
N GLY A 813 9.85 -3.01 50.33
CA GLY A 813 10.70 -1.83 50.24
C GLY A 813 11.98 -1.92 51.06
N HIS A 814 12.44 -3.14 51.33
CA HIS A 814 13.68 -3.38 52.06
C HIS A 814 14.76 -3.96 51.14
N LEU A 815 15.96 -3.40 51.27
CA LEU A 815 17.19 -3.98 50.75
C LEU A 815 17.98 -4.53 51.94
N TRP A 816 18.26 -5.82 51.93
CA TRP A 816 18.95 -6.52 53.01
C TRP A 816 20.41 -6.77 52.67
N LEU A 817 21.27 -6.68 53.69
CA LEU A 817 22.62 -7.24 53.69
C LEU A 817 22.73 -8.17 54.89
N ILE A 818 22.93 -9.46 54.62
CA ILE A 818 22.96 -10.55 55.60
C ILE A 818 24.31 -11.25 55.47
N TYR A 819 25.04 -11.34 56.57
CA TYR A 819 26.34 -12.00 56.59
C TYR A 819 26.21 -13.53 56.47
N ASP A 820 27.31 -14.20 56.13
CA ASP A 820 27.42 -15.67 56.08
C ASP A 820 26.93 -16.38 57.36
N ASP A 821 27.04 -15.72 58.52
CA ASP A 821 26.57 -16.22 59.81
C ASP A 821 25.09 -15.92 60.14
N LEU A 822 24.34 -15.43 59.14
CA LEU A 822 22.93 -15.01 59.20
C LEU A 822 22.66 -13.79 60.09
N THR A 823 23.69 -13.09 60.56
CA THR A 823 23.50 -11.80 61.21
C THR A 823 23.28 -10.70 60.17
N VAL A 824 22.37 -9.78 60.47
CA VAL A 824 22.09 -8.63 59.59
C VAL A 824 23.17 -7.58 59.81
N ALA A 825 23.75 -7.08 58.72
CA ALA A 825 24.76 -6.04 58.78
C ALA A 825 24.23 -4.77 59.44
N ALA A 826 25.12 -4.05 60.14
CA ALA A 826 24.74 -2.79 60.76
C ALA A 826 24.26 -1.79 59.70
N GLY A 827 23.13 -1.13 59.95
CA GLY A 827 22.51 -0.20 59.00
C GLY A 827 21.52 -0.83 58.02
N PHE A 828 21.32 -2.16 58.08
CA PHE A 828 20.34 -2.88 57.25
C PHE A 828 19.17 -3.44 58.09
N PRO A 829 17.98 -3.65 57.49
CA PRO A 829 17.64 -3.36 56.09
C PRO A 829 17.65 -1.86 55.79
N PHE A 830 18.01 -1.52 54.55
CA PHE A 830 17.80 -0.17 54.02
C PHE A 830 16.35 -0.08 53.54
N GLU A 831 15.58 0.86 54.10
CA GLU A 831 14.13 0.94 53.94
C GLU A 831 13.70 2.15 53.09
N VAL A 832 12.86 1.92 52.08
CA VAL A 832 12.24 2.95 51.21
C VAL A 832 10.77 2.62 50.94
N SER A 833 10.07 3.48 50.20
CA SER A 833 8.61 3.36 50.01
C SER A 833 8.18 2.39 48.91
N GLY A 834 8.98 2.19 47.87
CA GLY A 834 8.68 1.25 46.79
C GLY A 834 9.45 -0.06 46.93
N ASP A 835 9.07 -1.05 46.13
CA ASP A 835 9.63 -2.40 46.17
C ASP A 835 10.99 -2.47 45.47
N PHE A 836 11.94 -3.25 46.02
CA PHE A 836 13.19 -3.57 45.33
C PHE A 836 13.01 -4.83 44.48
N ARG A 837 12.48 -4.65 43.26
CA ARG A 837 12.22 -5.74 42.29
C ARG A 837 13.32 -5.88 41.24
N THR A 838 14.56 -5.64 41.62
CA THR A 838 15.75 -5.83 40.78
C THR A 838 16.74 -6.72 41.50
N ALA A 839 17.55 -7.50 40.77
CA ALA A 839 18.69 -8.15 41.38
C ALA A 839 19.72 -7.05 41.72
N PRO A 840 20.14 -6.91 43.00
CA PRO A 840 21.15 -5.92 43.36
C PRO A 840 22.46 -6.17 42.62
N SER A 841 23.22 -5.11 42.33
CA SER A 841 24.58 -5.23 41.81
C SER A 841 25.57 -4.60 42.78
N ILE A 842 26.74 -5.21 42.93
CA ILE A 842 27.75 -4.76 43.90
C ILE A 842 29.00 -4.33 43.12
N LEU A 843 29.52 -3.15 43.46
CA LEU A 843 30.79 -2.66 42.94
C LEU A 843 31.78 -2.47 44.10
N ASP A 844 32.93 -3.15 44.02
CA ASP A 844 34.06 -2.91 44.92
C ASP A 844 35.02 -1.91 44.29
N THR A 845 35.14 -0.71 44.88
CA THR A 845 36.07 0.33 44.44
C THR A 845 36.94 0.78 45.59
N ASN A 846 38.25 0.57 45.46
CA ASN A 846 39.24 1.01 46.45
C ASN A 846 38.96 0.52 47.89
N GLY A 847 38.36 -0.66 48.05
CA GLY A 847 38.03 -1.25 49.35
C GLY A 847 36.70 -0.78 49.96
N GLU A 848 35.92 0.01 49.21
CA GLU A 848 34.53 0.32 49.53
C GLU A 848 33.60 -0.49 48.63
N LYS A 849 32.67 -1.23 49.24
CA LYS A 849 31.64 -1.98 48.52
C LYS A 849 30.35 -1.17 48.49
N ILE A 850 29.85 -0.92 47.28
CA ILE A 850 28.64 -0.13 47.04
C ILE A 850 27.59 -1.06 46.46
N ILE A 851 26.39 -1.01 47.02
CA ILE A 851 25.23 -1.78 46.59
C ILE A 851 24.36 -0.87 45.72
N PHE A 852 24.00 -1.33 44.54
CA PHE A 852 23.13 -0.63 43.61
C PHE A 852 21.85 -1.42 43.34
N SER A 853 20.71 -0.75 43.35
CA SER A 853 19.42 -1.40 43.08
C SER A 853 18.38 -0.39 42.59
N GLY A 854 17.63 -0.79 41.56
CA GLY A 854 16.43 -0.09 41.10
C GLY A 854 15.22 -0.40 41.98
N ASN A 855 14.30 0.56 42.08
CA ASN A 855 13.13 0.50 42.94
C ASN A 855 11.85 0.98 42.21
N ASN A 856 10.70 0.45 42.62
CA ASN A 856 9.37 0.83 42.16
C ASN A 856 8.80 2.09 42.85
N ASP A 857 9.68 3.04 43.20
CA ASP A 857 9.31 4.39 43.63
C ASP A 857 9.92 5.46 42.73
N ASN A 858 10.23 5.08 41.48
CA ASN A 858 10.89 5.90 40.48
C ASN A 858 12.31 6.32 40.87
N ASN A 859 13.01 5.51 41.68
CA ASN A 859 14.40 5.80 42.04
C ASN A 859 15.32 4.61 41.77
N PHE A 860 16.55 4.98 41.43
CA PHE A 860 17.72 4.12 41.49
C PHE A 860 18.59 4.50 42.68
N TYR A 861 18.98 3.51 43.49
CA TYR A 861 19.69 3.72 44.75
C TYR A 861 21.12 3.21 44.71
N ALA A 862 22.03 3.98 45.33
CA ALA A 862 23.38 3.55 45.68
C ALA A 862 23.57 3.61 47.20
N ILE A 863 23.80 2.46 47.83
CA ILE A 863 23.90 2.29 49.28
C ILE A 863 25.32 1.84 49.64
N SER A 864 25.91 2.39 50.70
CA SER A 864 27.19 1.91 51.22
C SER A 864 27.04 0.59 51.97
N ASN A 865 28.13 -0.16 52.13
CA ASN A 865 28.20 -1.35 52.97
C ASN A 865 27.85 -1.12 54.46
N GLU A 866 27.72 0.13 54.91
CA GLU A 866 27.31 0.51 56.27
C GLU A 866 25.81 0.91 56.35
N GLY A 867 25.05 0.70 55.27
CA GLY A 867 23.61 1.00 55.18
C GLY A 867 23.28 2.48 54.93
N GLY A 868 24.27 3.30 54.58
CA GLY A 868 24.06 4.72 54.29
C GLY A 868 23.74 4.98 52.81
N LEU A 869 22.73 5.81 52.54
CA LEU A 869 22.47 6.32 51.19
C LEU A 869 23.67 7.14 50.70
N ARG A 870 24.31 6.71 49.60
CA ARG A 870 25.35 7.50 48.93
C ARG A 870 24.71 8.55 48.03
N PHE A 871 23.82 8.11 47.16
CA PHE A 871 23.00 8.96 46.30
C PHE A 871 21.76 8.18 45.83
N GLN A 872 20.77 8.93 45.34
CA GLN A 872 19.63 8.39 44.59
C GLN A 872 19.48 9.17 43.29
N VAL A 873 18.97 8.51 42.25
CA VAL A 873 18.62 9.14 40.98
C VAL A 873 17.13 8.96 40.77
N GLU A 874 16.40 10.07 40.68
CA GLU A 874 14.96 10.09 40.40
C GLU A 874 14.75 9.97 38.88
N THR A 875 13.93 9.01 38.48
CA THR A 875 13.50 8.75 37.10
C THR A 875 12.04 9.18 36.92
N GLY A 876 11.54 9.12 35.68
CA GLY A 876 10.16 9.43 35.35
C GLY A 876 9.15 8.34 35.75
N ASP A 877 9.61 7.10 35.91
CA ASP A 877 8.82 5.91 36.22
C ASP A 877 9.71 4.84 36.91
N ASP A 878 9.15 3.68 37.24
CA ASP A 878 9.81 2.59 37.97
C ASP A 878 11.17 2.16 37.37
N VAL A 879 12.14 1.85 38.23
CA VAL A 879 13.44 1.29 37.82
C VAL A 879 13.45 -0.22 38.06
N ASN A 880 13.04 -0.97 37.04
CA ASN A 880 12.93 -2.44 37.09
C ASN A 880 14.15 -3.18 36.50
N THR A 881 15.26 -2.48 36.27
CA THR A 881 16.49 -3.06 35.69
C THR A 881 17.64 -3.13 36.70
N SER A 882 18.49 -4.15 36.56
CA SER A 882 19.77 -4.20 37.27
C SER A 882 20.80 -3.31 36.55
N PRO A 883 21.69 -2.61 37.27
CA PRO A 883 22.65 -1.74 36.63
C PRO A 883 23.85 -2.50 36.05
N GLY A 884 24.36 -2.00 34.93
CA GLY A 884 25.63 -2.40 34.32
C GLY A 884 26.74 -1.38 34.62
N PHE A 885 27.99 -1.84 34.66
CA PHE A 885 29.17 -1.01 34.92
C PHE A 885 30.18 -1.12 33.77
N ILE A 886 30.80 0.01 33.40
CA ILE A 886 31.91 0.02 32.44
C ILE A 886 32.87 1.18 32.74
N GLU A 887 34.16 0.98 32.48
CA GLU A 887 35.13 2.09 32.51
C GLU A 887 34.91 3.00 31.30
N THR A 888 34.66 4.29 31.54
CA THR A 888 34.52 5.31 30.50
C THR A 888 35.68 6.29 30.55
N GLU A 889 35.79 7.18 29.57
CA GLU A 889 36.76 8.29 29.63
C GLU A 889 36.54 9.23 30.84
N TYR A 890 35.38 9.16 31.50
CA TYR A 890 35.00 9.90 32.69
C TYR A 890 35.15 9.09 33.99
N GLY A 891 35.70 7.88 33.93
CA GLY A 891 35.78 6.89 35.02
C GLY A 891 34.66 5.85 34.94
N ILE A 892 34.43 5.10 36.03
CA ILE A 892 33.37 4.08 36.08
C ILE A 892 31.99 4.72 35.85
N GLY A 893 31.34 4.32 34.75
CA GLY A 893 29.96 4.62 34.44
C GLY A 893 29.03 3.51 34.91
N ILE A 894 27.88 3.91 35.46
CA ILE A 894 26.79 3.05 35.90
C ILE A 894 25.60 3.33 35.00
N PHE A 895 25.05 2.28 34.38
CA PHE A 895 23.95 2.40 33.44
C PHE A 895 22.77 1.55 33.86
N PHE A 896 21.56 2.07 33.72
CA PHE A 896 20.32 1.36 34.05
C PHE A 896 19.15 1.92 33.23
N GLY A 897 18.15 1.08 32.98
CA GLY A 897 16.92 1.44 32.28
C GLY A 897 15.76 1.75 33.23
N SER A 898 14.83 2.58 32.78
CA SER A 898 13.63 2.98 33.50
C SER A 898 12.38 2.76 32.63
N ASP A 899 11.24 2.54 33.28
CA ASP A 899 9.96 2.33 32.60
C ASP A 899 9.43 3.61 31.90
N ASP A 900 10.05 4.77 32.16
CA ASP A 900 9.80 6.05 31.47
C ASP A 900 10.32 6.10 30.02
N GLY A 901 11.04 5.06 29.60
CA GLY A 901 11.60 4.91 28.26
C GLY A 901 13.02 5.43 28.09
N PHE A 902 13.71 5.77 29.18
CA PHE A 902 15.09 6.23 29.16
C PHE A 902 16.08 5.15 29.64
N ILE A 903 17.28 5.15 29.05
CA ILE A 903 18.47 4.60 29.69
C ILE A 903 19.24 5.75 30.32
N TYR A 904 19.61 5.58 31.57
CA TYR A 904 20.41 6.50 32.36
C TYR A 904 21.87 6.03 32.36
N GLY A 905 22.79 7.00 32.28
CA GLY A 905 24.23 6.79 32.47
C GLY A 905 24.74 7.80 33.48
N ILE A 906 25.25 7.33 34.61
CA ILE A 906 25.70 8.16 35.74
C ILE A 906 27.10 7.78 36.19
N ASN A 907 27.79 8.68 36.88
CA ASN A 907 29.06 8.38 37.53
C ASN A 907 28.86 7.90 38.99
N LEU A 908 29.96 7.57 39.67
CA LEU A 908 29.96 7.13 41.09
C LEU A 908 29.43 8.16 42.11
N ASN A 909 29.15 9.40 41.71
CA ASN A 909 28.52 10.42 42.55
C ASN A 909 27.02 10.55 42.28
N GLY A 910 26.47 9.82 41.30
CA GLY A 910 25.08 9.96 40.87
C GLY A 910 24.85 11.07 39.84
N ASP A 911 25.91 11.73 39.36
CA ASP A 911 25.77 12.77 38.34
C ASP A 911 25.65 12.14 36.94
N PRO A 912 24.78 12.67 36.06
CA PRO A 912 24.68 12.20 34.68
C PRO A 912 26.00 12.32 33.92
N LEU A 913 26.34 11.28 33.17
CA LEU A 913 27.43 11.31 32.20
C LEU A 913 27.06 12.24 31.03
N PRO A 914 28.04 12.88 30.35
CA PRO A 914 27.76 13.71 29.19
C PRO A 914 26.95 12.96 28.12
N GLY A 915 25.81 13.53 27.71
CA GLY A 915 24.91 12.93 26.71
C GLY A 915 23.81 12.02 27.26
N TRP A 916 23.72 11.84 28.58
CA TRP A 916 22.73 10.97 29.22
C TRP A 916 21.70 11.78 30.04
N PRO A 917 20.45 11.27 30.20
CA PRO A 917 19.92 9.99 29.70
C PRO A 917 19.58 10.00 28.20
N ILE A 918 19.38 8.81 27.62
CA ILE A 918 19.00 8.58 26.22
C ILE A 918 17.56 8.06 26.15
N ASP A 919 16.74 8.66 25.29
CA ASP A 919 15.33 8.29 25.05
C ASP A 919 15.23 7.16 24.01
N LEU A 920 14.59 6.05 24.38
CA LEU A 920 14.33 4.90 23.51
C LEU A 920 12.88 4.84 22.98
N ASN A 921 12.02 5.80 23.35
CA ASN A 921 10.59 5.87 23.02
C ASN A 921 9.73 4.66 23.49
N ALA A 922 10.24 3.83 24.40
CA ALA A 922 9.52 2.70 25.00
C ALA A 922 10.15 2.28 26.33
N SER A 923 9.33 1.81 27.29
CA SER A 923 9.77 1.37 28.63
C SER A 923 10.93 0.38 28.59
N VAL A 924 11.95 0.60 29.42
CA VAL A 924 13.17 -0.20 29.43
C VAL A 924 13.12 -1.22 30.57
N HIS A 925 12.68 -2.43 30.26
CA HIS A 925 12.59 -3.53 31.23
C HIS A 925 13.80 -4.47 31.25
N SER A 926 14.74 -4.28 30.31
CA SER A 926 15.96 -5.08 30.16
C SER A 926 17.18 -4.34 30.68
N SER A 927 18.00 -5.02 31.50
CA SER A 927 19.25 -4.46 32.05
C SER A 927 20.28 -4.18 30.95
N PRO A 928 21.01 -3.04 31.00
CA PRO A 928 22.11 -2.78 30.07
C PRO A 928 23.30 -3.69 30.35
N VAL A 929 23.93 -4.18 29.28
CA VAL A 929 25.11 -5.07 29.32
C VAL A 929 26.22 -4.46 28.48
N PHE A 930 27.45 -4.59 28.95
CA PHE A 930 28.65 -4.13 28.26
C PHE A 930 29.57 -5.32 28.00
N SER A 931 30.09 -5.41 26.77
CA SER A 931 31.16 -6.33 26.39
C SER A 931 32.16 -5.61 25.51
N ASP A 932 33.44 -5.88 25.70
CA ASP A 932 34.47 -5.54 24.74
C ASP A 932 34.45 -6.62 23.65
N LEU A 933 34.25 -6.22 22.39
CA LEU A 933 34.21 -7.14 21.24
C LEU A 933 35.57 -7.24 20.54
N ASP A 934 36.53 -6.38 20.90
CA ASP A 934 37.84 -6.29 20.23
C ASP A 934 38.99 -6.90 21.07
N GLY A 935 38.77 -7.13 22.37
CA GLY A 935 39.68 -7.84 23.27
C GLY A 935 40.79 -7.02 23.90
#